data_AF-A0A956NNB5-F1
#
_entry.id   AF-A0A956NNB5-F1
#
_cell.length_a   1.000
_cell.length_b   1.000
_cell.length_c   1.000
_cell.angle_alpha   90.00
_cell.angle_beta   90.00
_cell.angle_gamma   90.00
#
_symmetry.space_group_name_H-M   'P 1'
#
loop_
_entity.id
_entity.type
_entity.pdbx_description
1 polymer ?
#
loop_
_entity_poly.entity_id
_entity_poly.type
_entity_poly.pdbx_seq_one_letter_code
_entity_poly.pdbx_strand_id
1 'polypeptide(L)'
;MTAPLVSFSGIAAGFDYRSLVDAIIAQERQPAVRLESQLSSFSQQQSALATYRTRLADLRTAARALRDGTAFDATTATTTIVSGSKALATVTTSPATQTGSFSLTVSQLARTEKLAGTSVASASDPLGPGGTVTINGTDITLTATDSLVDLASKINALNTGTSPIGVSATILSVSATDQRLLLTSATSGAAGITLADTAGTVLQDLGFLDGVGGVQASAVLVDGADAVFQIDGIALTRTSNVITDAIEGVTLTLVSEEPGAETAVSVGRFADATEGALQTFVEAYNALVDFLKAQGTATDESRPALYNDSLVRGLRRDLPTQLLTSVLGAAPDLATAASVGLSLDRDGRLSLDATKFSAAFASRYDDVRALFSERGVASSPELSFVSSGGSIIGGSYPIDITAVPAKATTVTAGFGGVYDAGLTPDTIQIVDTRSGRSVTVTLTTGMTTAQIVQAIQDALTTDGLGIDVAAVGNEIQLTQQSAGSAAGIQLVFTGLGDGAAEAWGGGLTVTGTDIAGTIGGLPATGTGDLLVGDAGGATAGLTVRYTGTTAGPVGTLDLTVGTGAAVERLLERYLDTGGLVDTRAQALTDRTDRANSRIDDIDRRLEQRRANLLRRFLAMETAIARLQQSSSSFLSSLAPQTGSTG
;
A
#
# COMPACT_ATOMS: atom_id res chain seq x y z
N MET A 1 -46.35 72.51 41.29
CA MET A 1 -46.12 71.63 42.46
C MET A 1 -44.95 70.72 42.12
N THR A 2 -43.71 71.17 42.35
CA THR A 2 -42.89 70.81 43.52
C THR A 2 -42.73 69.31 43.68
N ALA A 3 -41.55 68.83 43.26
CA ALA A 3 -41.08 67.46 43.41
C ALA A 3 -41.09 67.00 44.88
N PRO A 4 -41.30 65.70 45.15
CA PRO A 4 -40.59 65.03 46.21
C PRO A 4 -39.19 64.65 45.67
N LEU A 5 -38.16 65.14 46.37
CA LEU A 5 -36.81 64.64 46.24
C LEU A 5 -36.82 63.12 46.45
N VAL A 6 -36.29 62.38 45.48
CA VAL A 6 -35.87 61.00 45.67
C VAL A 6 -34.86 61.02 46.82
N SER A 7 -35.26 60.44 47.95
CA SER A 7 -34.36 60.23 49.07
C SER A 7 -33.30 59.22 48.62
N PHE A 8 -32.06 59.69 48.50
CA PHE A 8 -30.90 58.80 48.39
C PHE A 8 -30.70 58.11 49.74
N SER A 9 -31.52 57.08 50.00
CA SER A 9 -31.28 56.12 51.07
C SER A 9 -30.19 55.16 50.59
N GLY A 10 -28.97 55.27 51.14
CA GLY A 10 -27.90 54.30 50.89
C GLY A 10 -26.45 54.81 50.84
N ILE A 11 -26.18 56.12 50.94
CA ILE A 11 -24.79 56.67 50.77
C ILE A 11 -23.86 56.39 51.98
N ALA A 12 -24.27 55.54 52.92
CA ALA A 12 -23.46 55.14 54.09
C ALA A 12 -23.22 53.62 54.21
N ALA A 13 -23.66 52.80 53.25
CA ALA A 13 -23.39 51.36 53.24
C ALA A 13 -22.90 50.94 51.85
N GLY A 14 -21.62 50.56 51.76
CA GLY A 14 -20.90 50.07 50.57
C GLY A 14 -21.71 49.87 49.28
N PHE A 15 -21.80 50.91 48.45
CA PHE A 15 -22.33 50.78 47.09
C PHE A 15 -21.37 49.92 46.28
N ASP A 16 -21.78 48.70 45.94
CA ASP A 16 -20.98 47.77 45.15
C ASP A 16 -21.01 48.15 43.67
N TYR A 17 -20.30 49.22 43.32
CA TYR A 17 -20.15 49.64 41.93
C TYR A 17 -19.44 48.58 41.07
N ARG A 18 -18.72 47.62 41.68
CA ARG A 18 -18.05 46.56 40.95
C ARG A 18 -19.06 45.59 40.36
N SER A 19 -20.05 45.14 41.13
CA SER A 19 -21.13 44.30 40.58
C SER A 19 -21.98 45.02 39.53
N LEU A 20 -22.20 46.34 39.66
CA LEU A 20 -22.88 47.14 38.63
C LEU A 20 -22.05 47.23 37.34
N VAL A 21 -20.75 47.51 37.45
CA VAL A 21 -19.84 47.53 36.29
C VAL A 21 -19.81 46.16 35.62
N ASP A 22 -19.76 45.08 36.40
CA ASP A 22 -19.75 43.72 35.88
C ASP A 22 -21.05 43.35 35.16
N ALA A 23 -22.21 43.77 35.69
CA ALA A 23 -23.49 43.60 35.02
C ALA A 23 -23.58 44.37 33.69
N ILE A 24 -23.06 45.61 33.64
CA ILE A 24 -22.98 46.41 32.40
C ILE A 24 -22.09 45.71 31.37
N ILE A 25 -20.89 45.26 31.77
CA ILE A 25 -19.96 44.58 30.87
C ILE A 25 -20.54 43.25 30.39
N ALA A 26 -21.19 42.46 31.26
CA ALA A 26 -21.83 41.20 30.89
C ALA A 26 -22.97 41.39 29.86
N GLN A 27 -23.77 42.44 30.01
CA GLN A 27 -24.81 42.78 29.03
C GLN A 27 -24.22 43.23 27.70
N GLU A 28 -23.11 43.97 27.73
CA GLU A 28 -22.43 44.43 26.50
C GLU A 28 -21.63 43.33 25.81
N ARG A 29 -21.29 42.25 26.53
CA ARG A 29 -20.64 41.05 25.98
C ARG A 29 -21.60 40.10 25.26
N GLN A 30 -22.91 40.32 25.32
CA GLN A 30 -23.91 39.47 24.65
C GLN A 30 -23.64 39.20 23.15
N PRO A 31 -23.11 40.14 22.34
CA PRO A 31 -22.70 39.84 20.97
C PRO A 31 -21.57 38.82 20.87
N ALA A 32 -20.58 38.86 21.77
CA ALA A 32 -19.51 37.86 21.83
C ALA A 32 -20.05 36.49 22.27
N VAL A 33 -20.95 36.44 23.26
CA VAL A 33 -21.62 35.20 23.69
C VAL A 33 -22.39 34.52 22.54
N ARG A 34 -23.03 35.30 21.67
CA ARG A 34 -23.67 34.76 20.46
C ARG A 34 -22.65 34.19 19.48
N LEU A 35 -21.50 34.85 19.29
CA LEU A 35 -20.42 34.33 18.45
C LEU A 35 -19.79 33.07 19.05
N GLU A 36 -19.60 32.99 20.36
CA GLU A 36 -19.14 31.79 21.07
C GLU A 36 -20.10 30.60 20.85
N SER A 37 -21.40 30.86 20.89
CA SER A 37 -22.41 29.85 20.57
C SER A 37 -22.32 29.39 19.10
N GLN A 38 -22.02 30.30 18.17
CA GLN A 38 -21.77 29.96 16.77
C GLN A 38 -20.48 29.16 16.58
N LEU A 39 -19.41 29.48 17.32
CA LEU A 39 -18.15 28.74 17.31
C LEU A 39 -18.35 27.28 17.72
N SER A 40 -19.15 27.02 18.74
CA SER A 40 -19.52 25.65 19.13
C SER A 40 -20.20 24.90 17.97
N SER A 41 -21.12 25.57 17.26
CA SER A 41 -21.78 24.99 16.09
C SER A 41 -20.81 24.74 14.92
N PHE A 42 -19.89 25.65 14.63
CA PHE A 42 -18.87 25.45 13.59
C PHE A 42 -17.91 24.32 13.94
N SER A 43 -17.51 24.19 15.21
CA SER A 43 -16.68 23.09 15.69
C SER A 43 -17.39 21.73 15.53
N GLN A 44 -18.68 21.64 15.89
CA GLN A 44 -19.48 20.43 15.64
C GLN A 44 -19.60 20.12 14.14
N GLN A 45 -19.76 21.13 13.29
CA GLN A 45 -19.77 20.97 11.83
C GLN A 45 -18.43 20.47 11.29
N GLN A 46 -17.31 21.00 11.77
CA GLN A 46 -15.98 20.54 11.40
C GLN A 46 -15.75 19.08 11.80
N SER A 47 -16.15 18.69 13.02
CA SER A 47 -16.08 17.30 13.48
C SER A 47 -16.92 16.36 12.60
N ALA A 48 -18.18 16.74 12.32
CA ALA A 48 -19.05 15.96 11.44
C ALA A 48 -18.51 15.88 10.01
N LEU A 49 -17.91 16.96 9.49
CA LEU A 49 -17.29 16.98 8.15
C LEU A 49 -16.03 16.10 8.10
N ALA A 50 -15.26 16.02 9.18
CA ALA A 50 -14.13 15.10 9.28
C ALA A 50 -14.61 13.64 9.23
N THR A 51 -15.66 13.29 9.99
CA THR A 51 -16.29 11.95 9.90
C THR A 51 -16.81 11.67 8.50
N TYR A 52 -17.47 12.65 7.87
CA TYR A 52 -17.95 12.54 6.50
C TYR A 52 -16.80 12.23 5.53
N ARG A 53 -15.69 12.96 5.62
CA ARG A 53 -14.48 12.72 4.82
C ARG A 53 -13.95 11.30 5.00
N THR A 54 -13.85 10.81 6.24
CA THR A 54 -13.43 9.44 6.51
C THR A 54 -14.34 8.42 5.84
N ARG A 55 -15.67 8.55 5.98
CA ARG A 55 -16.64 7.62 5.36
C ARG A 55 -16.59 7.64 3.84
N LEU A 56 -16.41 8.81 3.24
CA LEU A 56 -16.19 8.92 1.80
C LEU A 56 -14.89 8.23 1.38
N ALA A 57 -13.81 8.39 2.16
CA ALA A 57 -12.51 7.79 1.86
C ALA A 57 -12.54 6.26 2.01
N ASP A 58 -13.24 5.74 3.02
CA ASP A 58 -13.49 4.30 3.21
C ASP A 58 -14.20 3.73 1.98
N LEU A 59 -15.31 4.34 1.55
CA LEU A 59 -16.04 3.92 0.36
C LEU A 59 -15.22 4.06 -0.92
N ARG A 60 -14.46 5.15 -1.07
CA ARG A 60 -13.57 5.34 -2.24
C ARG A 60 -12.53 4.23 -2.31
N THR A 61 -11.95 3.83 -1.17
CA THR A 61 -10.96 2.75 -1.11
C THR A 61 -11.58 1.42 -1.55
N ALA A 62 -12.76 1.08 -1.03
CA ALA A 62 -13.47 -0.13 -1.44
C ALA A 62 -13.87 -0.09 -2.93
N ALA A 63 -14.33 1.07 -3.43
CA ALA A 63 -14.67 1.26 -4.84
C ALA A 63 -13.44 1.14 -5.77
N ARG A 64 -12.27 1.64 -5.34
CA ARG A 64 -10.99 1.50 -6.06
C ARG A 64 -10.57 0.04 -6.19
N ALA A 65 -10.68 -0.75 -5.12
CA ALA A 65 -10.36 -2.18 -5.17
C ALA A 65 -11.21 -2.93 -6.22
N LEU A 66 -12.48 -2.55 -6.36
CA LEU A 66 -13.37 -3.08 -7.41
C LEU A 66 -13.02 -2.54 -8.80
N ARG A 67 -12.75 -1.23 -8.92
CA ARG A 67 -12.35 -0.55 -10.16
C ARG A 67 -11.10 -1.18 -10.77
N ASP A 68 -10.06 -1.37 -9.97
CA ASP A 68 -8.75 -1.85 -10.43
C ASP A 68 -8.79 -3.34 -10.80
N GLY A 69 -9.84 -4.06 -10.41
CA GLY A 69 -10.05 -5.46 -10.80
C GLY A 69 -9.19 -6.47 -10.03
N THR A 70 -8.32 -6.03 -9.12
CA THR A 70 -7.39 -6.88 -8.35
C THR A 70 -8.13 -7.92 -7.50
N ALA A 71 -9.30 -7.57 -6.96
CA ALA A 71 -10.17 -8.50 -6.24
C ALA A 71 -10.71 -9.64 -7.12
N PHE A 72 -10.72 -9.47 -8.43
CA PHE A 72 -11.14 -10.48 -9.41
C PHE A 72 -9.97 -11.32 -9.91
N ASP A 73 -8.72 -10.87 -9.73
CA ASP A 73 -7.50 -11.58 -10.13
C ASP A 73 -7.01 -12.58 -9.08
N ALA A 74 -7.60 -12.57 -7.88
CA ALA A 74 -7.30 -13.52 -6.83
C ALA A 74 -7.64 -14.95 -7.27
N THR A 75 -6.63 -15.80 -7.30
CA THR A 75 -6.75 -17.23 -7.52
C THR A 75 -6.68 -17.93 -6.18
N THR A 76 -7.51 -18.93 -5.99
CA THR A 76 -7.41 -19.84 -4.85
C THR A 76 -7.29 -21.26 -5.36
N ALA A 77 -7.00 -22.21 -4.46
CA ALA A 77 -6.96 -23.61 -4.81
C ALA A 77 -7.70 -24.44 -3.77
N THR A 78 -8.33 -25.50 -4.24
CA THR A 78 -9.06 -26.46 -3.42
C THR A 78 -8.57 -27.86 -3.71
N THR A 79 -8.62 -28.73 -2.70
CA THR A 79 -8.43 -30.17 -2.87
C THR A 79 -9.76 -30.90 -2.75
N THR A 80 -10.01 -31.86 -3.65
CA THR A 80 -11.20 -32.73 -3.60
C THR A 80 -10.73 -34.17 -3.64
N ILE A 81 -11.21 -35.00 -2.70
CA ILE A 81 -10.94 -36.44 -2.72
C ILE A 81 -11.69 -37.05 -3.90
N VAL A 82 -10.95 -37.58 -4.88
CA VAL A 82 -11.51 -38.28 -6.04
C VAL A 82 -11.67 -39.76 -5.71
N SER A 83 -10.69 -40.35 -5.03
CA SER A 83 -10.71 -41.72 -4.53
C SER A 83 -9.95 -41.83 -3.20
N GLY A 84 -10.23 -42.87 -2.42
CA GLY A 84 -9.65 -43.06 -1.08
C GLY A 84 -10.47 -42.43 0.03
N SER A 85 -9.87 -42.31 1.22
CA SER A 85 -10.56 -41.87 2.44
C SER A 85 -9.97 -40.61 3.09
N LYS A 86 -8.80 -40.16 2.64
CA LYS A 86 -8.06 -39.02 3.20
C LYS A 86 -7.77 -37.97 2.15
N ALA A 87 -7.79 -36.70 2.55
CA ALA A 87 -7.20 -35.64 1.76
C ALA A 87 -5.67 -35.77 1.80
N LEU A 88 -5.03 -35.92 0.64
CA LEU A 88 -3.59 -36.18 0.58
C LEU A 88 -2.73 -34.93 0.80
N ALA A 89 -3.28 -33.75 0.48
CA ALA A 89 -2.61 -32.47 0.65
C ALA A 89 -3.59 -31.33 0.99
N THR A 90 -3.04 -30.28 1.59
CA THR A 90 -3.61 -28.92 1.52
C THR A 90 -2.88 -28.13 0.45
N VAL A 91 -3.53 -27.11 -0.08
CA VAL A 91 -3.01 -26.30 -1.18
C VAL A 91 -3.21 -24.81 -0.90
N THR A 92 -2.21 -24.01 -1.22
CA THR A 92 -2.30 -22.56 -1.29
C THR A 92 -1.71 -22.05 -2.60
N THR A 93 -2.06 -20.85 -3.00
CA THR A 93 -1.60 -20.23 -4.24
C THR A 93 -1.09 -18.83 -4.01
N SER A 94 -0.10 -18.44 -4.79
CA SER A 94 0.24 -17.04 -4.97
C SER A 94 -0.90 -16.30 -5.73
N PRO A 95 -0.95 -14.96 -5.66
CA PRO A 95 -1.85 -14.20 -6.51
C PRO A 95 -1.55 -14.43 -7.99
N ALA A 96 -2.60 -14.45 -8.84
CA ALA A 96 -2.51 -14.60 -10.29
C ALA A 96 -1.90 -15.94 -10.80
N THR A 97 -1.93 -17.00 -9.97
CA THR A 97 -1.57 -18.34 -10.42
C THR A 97 -2.47 -18.80 -11.56
N GLN A 98 -1.90 -19.44 -12.58
CA GLN A 98 -2.68 -19.94 -13.70
C GLN A 98 -3.74 -20.95 -13.21
N THR A 99 -4.98 -20.77 -13.68
CA THR A 99 -6.08 -21.69 -13.36
C THR A 99 -5.86 -23.04 -14.05
N GLY A 100 -6.14 -24.12 -13.36
CA GLY A 100 -5.94 -25.48 -13.86
C GLY A 100 -6.40 -26.51 -12.84
N SER A 101 -6.46 -27.78 -13.24
CA SER A 101 -6.71 -28.89 -12.33
C SER A 101 -5.67 -29.96 -12.56
N PHE A 102 -5.17 -30.53 -11.46
CA PHE A 102 -4.11 -31.53 -11.44
C PHE A 102 -4.56 -32.72 -10.59
N SER A 103 -4.20 -33.94 -10.98
CA SER A 103 -4.36 -35.10 -10.11
C SER A 103 -3.14 -35.26 -9.21
N LEU A 104 -3.36 -35.51 -7.92
CA LEU A 104 -2.32 -35.75 -6.93
C LEU A 104 -2.49 -37.15 -6.34
N THR A 105 -1.42 -37.93 -6.37
CA THR A 105 -1.31 -39.19 -5.61
C THR A 105 -0.07 -39.14 -4.72
N VAL A 106 -0.18 -39.61 -3.48
CA VAL A 106 0.92 -39.58 -2.50
C VAL A 106 1.18 -40.99 -2.02
N SER A 107 2.36 -41.51 -2.39
CA SER A 107 2.79 -42.86 -2.04
C SER A 107 3.60 -42.91 -0.74
N GLN A 108 4.31 -41.83 -0.41
CA GLN A 108 5.13 -41.73 0.79
C GLN A 108 5.29 -40.26 1.20
N LEU A 109 5.16 -39.97 2.49
CA LEU A 109 5.52 -38.67 3.07
C LEU A 109 7.02 -38.59 3.40
N ALA A 110 7.57 -37.37 3.34
CA ALA A 110 8.89 -37.10 3.86
C ALA A 110 8.91 -37.30 5.38
N ARG A 111 9.95 -37.97 5.89
CA ARG A 111 10.14 -38.27 7.32
C ARG A 111 11.49 -37.77 7.79
N THR A 112 11.54 -37.27 9.02
CA THR A 112 12.77 -36.89 9.70
C THR A 112 13.41 -38.13 10.31
N GLU A 113 14.72 -38.31 10.12
CA GLU A 113 15.43 -39.42 10.73
C GLU A 113 15.49 -39.23 12.25
N LYS A 114 15.32 -40.35 12.96
CA LYS A 114 15.47 -40.43 14.42
C LYS A 114 16.32 -41.63 14.78
N LEU A 115 17.42 -41.36 15.49
CA LEU A 115 18.36 -42.35 15.96
C LEU A 115 18.33 -42.46 17.49
N ALA A 116 18.57 -43.66 18.02
CA ALA A 116 18.66 -43.93 19.44
C ALA A 116 19.91 -44.76 19.75
N GLY A 117 20.72 -44.27 20.69
CA GLY A 117 21.85 -45.00 21.21
C GLY A 117 21.44 -46.15 22.13
N THR A 118 22.44 -46.91 22.56
CA THR A 118 22.31 -47.96 23.57
C THR A 118 22.08 -47.39 24.97
N SER A 119 21.67 -48.27 25.89
CA SER A 119 21.43 -47.93 27.30
C SER A 119 22.75 -47.65 28.02
N VAL A 120 22.83 -46.50 28.69
CA VAL A 120 23.83 -46.22 29.74
C VAL A 120 23.16 -46.19 31.12
N ALA A 121 23.91 -46.56 32.16
CA ALA A 121 23.37 -46.63 33.52
C ALA A 121 22.99 -45.25 34.09
N SER A 122 23.74 -44.21 33.73
CA SER A 122 23.56 -42.84 34.20
C SER A 122 24.02 -41.87 33.11
N ALA A 123 23.21 -40.84 32.79
CA ALA A 123 23.60 -39.83 31.81
C ALA A 123 24.64 -38.84 32.34
N SER A 124 24.91 -38.81 33.65
CA SER A 124 25.89 -37.93 34.28
C SER A 124 27.25 -38.61 34.49
N ASP A 125 27.34 -39.92 34.27
CA ASP A 125 28.60 -40.64 34.38
C ASP A 125 29.46 -40.35 33.12
N PRO A 126 30.80 -40.26 33.25
CA PRO A 126 31.67 -40.03 32.11
C PRO A 126 31.56 -41.15 31.05
N LEU A 127 31.53 -40.77 29.77
CA LEU A 127 31.33 -41.70 28.65
C LEU A 127 32.56 -42.56 28.31
N GLY A 128 33.76 -42.21 28.79
CA GLY A 128 34.99 -42.91 28.48
C GLY A 128 36.20 -41.98 28.41
N PRO A 129 37.28 -42.33 27.67
CA PRO A 129 38.53 -41.54 27.65
C PRO A 129 38.42 -40.20 26.90
N GLY A 130 37.26 -39.86 26.31
CA GLY A 130 37.10 -38.73 25.40
C GLY A 130 37.36 -39.12 23.93
N GLY A 131 37.20 -38.16 23.02
CA GLY A 131 37.26 -38.39 21.58
C GLY A 131 36.81 -37.18 20.78
N THR A 132 36.73 -37.31 19.46
CA THR A 132 36.10 -36.32 18.57
C THR A 132 35.08 -37.03 17.70
N VAL A 133 33.82 -36.62 17.83
CA VAL A 133 32.71 -37.14 17.04
C VAL A 133 32.29 -36.08 16.03
N THR A 134 31.88 -36.49 14.84
CA THR A 134 31.40 -35.59 13.79
C THR A 134 29.90 -35.83 13.58
N ILE A 135 29.11 -34.77 13.60
CA ILE A 135 27.67 -34.81 13.30
C ILE A 135 27.39 -33.80 12.19
N ASN A 136 26.83 -34.24 11.06
CA ASN A 136 26.56 -33.38 9.90
C ASN A 136 27.77 -32.54 9.48
N GLY A 137 28.95 -33.17 9.48
CA GLY A 137 30.21 -32.56 9.07
C GLY A 137 30.85 -31.61 10.11
N THR A 138 30.27 -31.48 11.31
CA THR A 138 30.82 -30.63 12.37
C THR A 138 31.39 -31.48 13.52
N ASP A 139 32.64 -31.19 13.89
CA ASP A 139 33.35 -31.91 14.94
C ASP A 139 32.97 -31.42 16.35
N ILE A 140 32.81 -32.37 17.26
CA ILE A 140 32.52 -32.19 18.68
C ILE A 140 33.60 -32.93 19.46
N THR A 141 34.45 -32.17 20.16
CA THR A 141 35.48 -32.75 21.03
C THR A 141 34.92 -33.06 22.42
N LEU A 142 35.16 -34.29 22.86
CA LEU A 142 34.82 -34.84 24.17
C LEU A 142 36.11 -35.14 24.96
N THR A 143 36.05 -34.86 26.24
CA THR A 143 37.08 -35.09 27.25
C THR A 143 36.70 -36.28 28.12
N ALA A 144 37.64 -36.78 28.92
CA ALA A 144 37.41 -37.93 29.79
C ALA A 144 36.37 -37.70 30.90
N THR A 145 35.92 -36.47 31.11
CA THR A 145 34.88 -36.11 32.09
C THR A 145 33.53 -35.84 31.47
N ASP A 146 33.44 -35.77 30.14
CA ASP A 146 32.16 -35.49 29.47
C ASP A 146 31.21 -36.68 29.59
N SER A 147 29.98 -36.36 29.93
CA SER A 147 28.86 -37.28 30.13
C SER A 147 27.89 -37.27 28.94
N LEU A 148 26.84 -38.09 29.00
CA LEU A 148 25.76 -38.06 28.00
C LEU A 148 25.04 -36.70 27.99
N VAL A 149 24.91 -36.06 29.16
CA VAL A 149 24.35 -34.70 29.31
C VAL A 149 25.22 -33.68 28.58
N ASP A 150 26.54 -33.78 28.71
CA ASP A 150 27.48 -32.86 28.07
C ASP A 150 27.47 -33.04 26.56
N LEU A 151 27.47 -34.28 26.07
CA LEU A 151 27.35 -34.58 24.64
C LEU A 151 26.04 -34.02 24.06
N ALA A 152 24.89 -34.29 24.70
CA ALA A 152 23.61 -33.75 24.24
C ALA A 152 23.62 -32.21 24.20
N SER A 153 24.20 -31.58 25.22
CA SER A 153 24.32 -30.12 25.30
C SER A 153 25.22 -29.55 24.20
N LYS A 154 26.38 -30.19 23.95
CA LYS A 154 27.31 -29.81 22.89
C LYS A 154 26.68 -29.93 21.50
N ILE A 155 25.92 -31.00 21.23
CA ILE A 155 25.17 -31.17 19.98
C ILE A 155 24.14 -30.05 19.81
N ASN A 156 23.32 -29.81 20.84
CA ASN A 156 22.27 -28.79 20.76
C ASN A 156 22.82 -27.37 20.63
N ALA A 157 23.98 -27.07 21.22
CA ALA A 157 24.64 -25.78 21.09
C ALA A 157 25.03 -25.45 19.63
N LEU A 158 25.27 -26.46 18.81
CA LEU A 158 25.60 -26.33 17.38
C LEU A 158 24.37 -26.02 16.49
N ASN A 159 23.17 -25.95 17.05
CA ASN A 159 21.97 -25.51 16.33
C ASN A 159 21.74 -23.98 16.39
N THR A 160 22.80 -23.21 16.65
CA THR A 160 22.76 -21.75 16.73
C THR A 160 23.69 -21.12 15.68
N GLY A 161 23.44 -19.87 15.28
CA GLY A 161 24.25 -19.15 14.30
C GLY A 161 23.79 -19.34 12.84
N THR A 162 24.68 -19.04 11.88
CA THR A 162 24.36 -18.99 10.44
C THR A 162 24.41 -20.36 9.74
N SER A 163 24.98 -21.37 10.39
CA SER A 163 25.12 -22.74 9.85
C SER A 163 24.77 -23.78 10.92
N PRO A 164 23.50 -23.88 11.33
CA PRO A 164 23.08 -24.89 12.29
C PRO A 164 23.26 -26.30 11.72
N ILE A 165 23.71 -27.25 12.54
CA ILE A 165 23.92 -28.64 12.09
C ILE A 165 22.60 -29.39 11.84
N GLY A 166 21.48 -28.88 12.36
CA GLY A 166 20.14 -29.42 12.10
C GLY A 166 19.85 -30.73 12.83
N VAL A 167 20.49 -30.99 13.98
CA VAL A 167 20.31 -32.23 14.75
C VAL A 167 20.06 -31.88 16.21
N SER A 168 18.90 -32.27 16.74
CA SER A 168 18.58 -32.12 18.16
C SER A 168 18.92 -33.39 18.92
N ALA A 169 19.56 -33.24 20.08
CA ALA A 169 19.87 -34.33 21.00
C ALA A 169 19.00 -34.25 22.26
N THR A 170 18.45 -35.38 22.69
CA THR A 170 17.66 -35.47 23.93
C THR A 170 17.96 -36.77 24.63
N ILE A 171 17.91 -36.78 25.96
CA ILE A 171 18.10 -37.99 26.75
C ILE A 171 16.73 -38.56 27.13
N LEU A 172 16.50 -39.82 26.75
CA LEU A 172 15.32 -40.59 27.16
C LEU A 172 15.67 -41.43 28.38
N SER A 173 14.99 -41.19 29.50
CA SER A 173 15.10 -42.01 30.71
C SER A 173 14.06 -43.13 30.66
N VAL A 174 14.47 -44.33 30.28
CA VAL A 174 13.61 -45.53 30.23
C VAL A 174 13.43 -46.11 31.63
N SER A 175 14.50 -46.09 32.45
CA SER A 175 14.47 -46.42 33.87
C SER A 175 15.61 -45.72 34.62
N ALA A 176 15.74 -45.96 35.93
CA ALA A 176 16.84 -45.41 36.73
C ALA A 176 18.23 -45.83 36.24
N THR A 177 18.34 -46.97 35.54
CA THR A 177 19.61 -47.52 35.03
C THR A 177 19.59 -47.74 33.51
N ASP A 178 18.62 -47.15 32.80
CA ASP A 178 18.54 -47.18 31.33
C ASP A 178 18.24 -45.76 30.83
N GLN A 179 19.30 -45.08 30.43
CA GLN A 179 19.26 -43.75 29.83
C GLN A 179 19.85 -43.82 28.43
N ARG A 180 19.19 -43.20 27.45
CA ARG A 180 19.58 -43.29 26.04
C ARG A 180 19.63 -41.92 25.41
N LEU A 181 20.64 -41.69 24.56
CA LEU A 181 20.69 -40.50 23.72
C LEU A 181 19.81 -40.71 22.50
N LEU A 182 18.96 -39.74 22.21
CA LEU A 182 18.12 -39.67 21.02
C LEU A 182 18.60 -38.51 20.16
N LEU A 183 18.88 -38.78 18.89
CA LEU A 183 19.20 -37.78 17.89
C LEU A 183 18.02 -37.67 16.94
N THR A 184 17.58 -36.45 16.65
CA THR A 184 16.47 -36.18 15.72
C THR A 184 16.91 -35.14 14.70
N SER A 185 16.78 -35.46 13.42
CA SER A 185 17.01 -34.49 12.34
C SER A 185 15.94 -33.41 12.38
N ALA A 186 16.35 -32.15 12.18
CA ALA A 186 15.44 -31.01 12.03
C ALA A 186 14.82 -30.95 10.63
N THR A 187 15.43 -31.62 9.65
CA THR A 187 14.95 -31.69 8.27
C THR A 187 14.54 -33.11 7.91
N SER A 188 13.45 -33.24 7.16
CA SER A 188 13.03 -34.49 6.57
C SER A 188 13.85 -34.80 5.32
N GLY A 189 13.78 -36.05 4.87
CA GLY A 189 14.45 -36.52 3.66
C GLY A 189 15.39 -37.69 3.91
N ALA A 190 15.78 -38.36 2.84
CA ALA A 190 16.59 -39.58 2.88
C ALA A 190 18.05 -39.36 3.32
N ALA A 191 18.54 -38.11 3.32
CA ALA A 191 19.90 -37.80 3.73
C ALA A 191 20.15 -37.99 5.24
N GLY A 192 19.11 -37.87 6.07
CA GLY A 192 19.17 -38.14 7.52
C GLY A 192 20.27 -37.36 8.26
N ILE A 193 20.89 -38.05 9.22
CA ILE A 193 21.97 -37.60 10.09
C ILE A 193 23.24 -38.35 9.70
N THR A 194 24.30 -37.60 9.40
CA THR A 194 25.63 -38.19 9.18
C THR A 194 26.42 -38.19 10.47
N LEU A 195 27.01 -39.33 10.81
CA LEU A 195 27.74 -39.58 12.05
C LEU A 195 29.12 -40.16 11.74
N ALA A 196 30.15 -39.73 12.48
CA ALA A 196 31.47 -40.36 12.45
C ALA A 196 32.21 -40.21 13.78
N ASP A 197 33.08 -41.17 14.10
CA ASP A 197 34.10 -41.03 15.14
C ASP A 197 35.45 -40.73 14.46
N THR A 198 35.91 -39.47 14.55
CA THR A 198 37.18 -39.03 13.92
C THR A 198 38.37 -39.23 14.87
N ALA A 199 38.12 -39.30 16.18
CA ALA A 199 39.08 -39.76 17.18
C ALA A 199 38.34 -40.48 18.34
N GLY A 200 38.80 -41.68 18.72
CA GLY A 200 38.12 -42.52 19.72
C GLY A 200 36.96 -43.33 19.13
N THR A 201 36.06 -43.82 19.98
CA THR A 201 34.97 -44.76 19.62
C THR A 201 33.62 -44.37 20.24
N VAL A 202 33.41 -43.09 20.57
CA VAL A 202 32.28 -42.68 21.42
C VAL A 202 30.92 -43.01 20.78
N LEU A 203 30.72 -42.72 19.49
CA LEU A 203 29.45 -43.04 18.83
C LEU A 203 29.28 -44.54 18.59
N GLN A 204 30.37 -45.28 18.37
CA GLN A 204 30.35 -46.75 18.32
C GLN A 204 29.96 -47.36 19.69
N ASP A 205 30.53 -46.86 20.79
CA ASP A 205 30.26 -47.33 22.16
C ASP A 205 28.83 -47.01 22.60
N LEU A 206 28.30 -45.87 22.16
CA LEU A 206 26.89 -45.49 22.29
C LEU A 206 25.97 -46.22 21.30
N GLY A 207 26.51 -47.10 20.46
CA GLY A 207 25.77 -47.96 19.53
C GLY A 207 25.08 -47.23 18.38
N PHE A 208 25.52 -46.01 18.05
CA PHE A 208 25.06 -45.29 16.85
C PHE A 208 25.80 -45.74 15.59
N LEU A 209 27.06 -46.13 15.71
CA LEU A 209 27.90 -46.59 14.60
C LEU A 209 28.22 -48.08 14.70
N ASP A 210 28.35 -48.73 13.56
CA ASP A 210 28.90 -50.08 13.45
C ASP A 210 30.44 -50.07 13.49
N GLY A 211 31.05 -51.25 13.60
CA GLY A 211 32.51 -51.40 13.70
C GLY A 211 33.30 -51.04 12.43
N VAL A 212 32.63 -50.59 11.36
CA VAL A 212 33.26 -50.09 10.12
C VAL A 212 32.86 -48.64 9.79
N GLY A 213 32.15 -47.96 10.69
CA GLY A 213 31.82 -46.53 10.60
C GLY A 213 30.48 -46.20 9.91
N GLY A 214 29.65 -47.19 9.59
CA GLY A 214 28.28 -46.99 9.13
C GLY A 214 27.30 -46.77 10.30
N VAL A 215 26.12 -46.19 10.04
CA VAL A 215 25.07 -46.09 11.08
C VAL A 215 24.56 -47.49 11.41
N GLN A 216 24.55 -47.83 12.70
CA GLN A 216 24.09 -49.13 13.19
C GLN A 216 22.58 -49.29 12.95
N ALA A 217 22.15 -50.35 12.26
CA ALA A 217 20.74 -50.55 11.93
C ALA A 217 19.80 -50.59 13.15
N SER A 218 20.28 -51.06 14.31
CA SER A 218 19.51 -51.08 15.57
C SER A 218 19.35 -49.70 16.21
N ALA A 219 20.12 -48.69 15.77
CA ALA A 219 20.00 -47.33 16.24
C ALA A 219 18.85 -46.58 15.54
N VAL A 220 18.41 -47.01 14.36
CA VAL A 220 17.38 -46.32 13.58
C VAL A 220 16.00 -46.58 14.18
N LEU A 221 15.38 -45.55 14.77
CA LEU A 221 13.99 -45.58 15.25
C LEU A 221 13.00 -45.18 14.16
N VAL A 222 13.34 -44.14 13.40
CA VAL A 222 12.59 -43.68 12.24
C VAL A 222 13.60 -43.38 11.16
N ASP A 223 13.46 -44.02 10.02
CA ASP A 223 14.32 -43.77 8.87
C ASP A 223 13.98 -42.42 8.22
N GLY A 224 15.02 -41.69 7.82
CA GLY A 224 14.87 -40.49 7.02
C GLY A 224 14.34 -40.87 5.64
N ALA A 225 13.29 -40.20 5.17
CA ALA A 225 12.70 -40.55 3.87
C ALA A 225 12.27 -39.30 3.12
N ASP A 226 12.42 -39.31 1.81
CA ASP A 226 11.85 -38.28 0.93
C ASP A 226 10.36 -38.53 0.71
N ALA A 227 9.61 -37.46 0.45
CA ALA A 227 8.25 -37.53 -0.06
C ALA A 227 8.27 -38.06 -1.49
N VAL A 228 7.39 -39.01 -1.80
CA VAL A 228 7.20 -39.59 -3.14
C VAL A 228 5.74 -39.47 -3.52
N PHE A 229 5.47 -38.70 -4.57
CA PHE A 229 4.13 -38.37 -5.02
C PHE A 229 4.10 -38.22 -6.54
N GLN A 230 2.91 -38.12 -7.12
CA GLN A 230 2.74 -37.86 -8.55
C GLN A 230 1.77 -36.72 -8.78
N ILE A 231 2.07 -35.88 -9.77
CA ILE A 231 1.17 -34.85 -10.30
C ILE A 231 0.87 -35.23 -11.75
N ASP A 232 -0.41 -35.42 -12.10
CA ASP A 232 -0.83 -35.87 -13.44
C ASP A 232 -0.09 -37.13 -13.93
N GLY A 233 0.22 -38.04 -13.00
CA GLY A 233 0.98 -39.28 -13.26
C GLY A 233 2.50 -39.10 -13.41
N ILE A 234 3.03 -37.88 -13.27
CA ILE A 234 4.46 -37.61 -13.29
C ILE A 234 5.02 -37.79 -11.88
N ALA A 235 5.93 -38.75 -11.70
CA ALA A 235 6.54 -39.03 -10.40
C ALA A 235 7.54 -37.94 -9.97
N LEU A 236 7.40 -37.49 -8.72
CA LEU A 236 8.22 -36.46 -8.09
C LEU A 236 8.72 -36.94 -6.73
N THR A 237 9.94 -36.51 -6.39
CA THR A 237 10.58 -36.76 -5.09
C THR A 237 11.05 -35.44 -4.48
N ARG A 238 10.79 -35.22 -3.19
CA ARG A 238 11.21 -34.02 -2.45
C ARG A 238 11.58 -34.36 -1.01
N THR A 239 12.54 -33.65 -0.45
CA THR A 239 13.00 -33.84 0.94
C THR A 239 12.02 -33.29 1.98
N SER A 240 11.03 -32.48 1.57
CA SER A 240 10.04 -31.84 2.43
C SER A 240 8.63 -32.27 2.05
N ASN A 241 7.68 -32.20 3.00
CA ASN A 241 6.24 -32.30 2.71
C ASN A 241 5.63 -30.97 2.27
N VAL A 242 6.38 -29.86 2.32
CA VAL A 242 5.98 -28.56 1.78
C VAL A 242 6.68 -28.35 0.45
N ILE A 243 5.91 -28.39 -0.63
CA ILE A 243 6.37 -28.35 -2.01
C ILE A 243 5.97 -27.02 -2.63
N THR A 244 6.95 -26.19 -2.98
CA THR A 244 6.73 -24.84 -3.54
C THR A 244 7.16 -24.70 -4.99
N ASP A 245 7.75 -25.75 -5.57
CA ASP A 245 8.49 -25.71 -6.83
C ASP A 245 7.95 -26.69 -7.89
N ALA A 246 6.91 -27.46 -7.56
CA ALA A 246 6.35 -28.46 -8.47
C ALA A 246 5.37 -27.86 -9.48
N ILE A 247 4.58 -26.86 -9.07
CA ILE A 247 3.68 -26.10 -9.94
C ILE A 247 3.91 -24.63 -9.64
N GLU A 248 4.17 -23.82 -10.68
CA GLU A 248 4.44 -22.39 -10.52
C GLU A 248 3.29 -21.68 -9.82
N GLY A 249 3.59 -20.94 -8.75
CA GLY A 249 2.59 -20.21 -7.96
C GLY A 249 1.68 -21.09 -7.09
N VAL A 250 1.97 -22.39 -6.93
CA VAL A 250 1.22 -23.30 -6.03
C VAL A 250 2.15 -23.83 -4.95
N THR A 251 1.68 -23.83 -3.71
CA THR A 251 2.32 -24.54 -2.60
C THR A 251 1.45 -25.71 -2.18
N LEU A 252 1.97 -26.93 -2.31
CA LEU A 252 1.34 -28.15 -1.84
C LEU A 252 1.94 -28.54 -0.49
N THR A 253 1.11 -28.74 0.52
CA THR A 253 1.54 -29.35 1.78
C THR A 253 0.94 -30.74 1.88
N LEU A 254 1.79 -31.76 1.74
CA LEU A 254 1.38 -33.16 1.84
C LEU A 254 1.06 -33.48 3.31
N VAL A 255 -0.11 -34.04 3.56
CA VAL A 255 -0.62 -34.30 4.93
C VAL A 255 -0.98 -35.77 5.16
N SER A 256 -1.09 -36.58 4.12
CA SER A 256 -1.40 -38.01 4.23
C SER A 256 -0.83 -38.79 3.05
N GLU A 257 -0.45 -40.04 3.32
CA GLU A 257 -0.11 -41.06 2.34
C GLU A 257 -1.23 -42.12 2.29
N GLU A 258 -1.71 -42.42 1.09
CA GLU A 258 -2.68 -43.48 0.82
C GLU A 258 -2.41 -44.00 -0.60
N PRO A 259 -1.51 -44.99 -0.77
CA PRO A 259 -1.10 -45.45 -2.08
C PRO A 259 -2.29 -45.86 -2.96
N GLY A 260 -2.38 -45.28 -4.15
CA GLY A 260 -3.47 -45.52 -5.11
C GLY A 260 -4.71 -44.64 -4.90
N ALA A 261 -4.78 -43.84 -3.83
CA ALA A 261 -5.79 -42.80 -3.68
C ALA A 261 -5.42 -41.55 -4.50
N GLU A 262 -6.43 -40.84 -4.96
CA GLU A 262 -6.29 -39.67 -5.81
C GLU A 262 -7.03 -38.46 -5.21
N THR A 263 -6.34 -37.33 -5.14
CA THR A 263 -6.90 -36.02 -4.78
C THR A 263 -6.78 -35.09 -5.99
N ALA A 264 -7.89 -34.49 -6.42
CA ALA A 264 -7.84 -33.42 -7.40
C ALA A 264 -7.41 -32.13 -6.71
N VAL A 265 -6.40 -31.45 -7.26
CA VAL A 265 -5.98 -30.10 -6.89
C VAL A 265 -6.49 -29.15 -7.97
N SER A 266 -7.47 -28.32 -7.65
CA SER A 266 -8.06 -27.38 -8.59
C SER A 266 -7.66 -25.95 -8.21
N VAL A 267 -6.93 -25.29 -9.09
CA VAL A 267 -6.60 -23.87 -9.04
C VAL A 267 -7.62 -23.12 -9.89
N GLY A 268 -8.35 -22.21 -9.27
CA GLY A 268 -9.44 -21.51 -9.92
C GLY A 268 -9.54 -20.07 -9.44
N ARG A 269 -10.37 -19.29 -10.13
CA ARG A 269 -10.89 -18.05 -9.58
C ARG A 269 -12.11 -18.43 -8.77
N PHE A 270 -12.02 -18.24 -7.45
CA PHE A 270 -13.13 -18.56 -6.55
C PHE A 270 -13.81 -17.27 -6.12
N ALA A 271 -15.13 -17.32 -6.00
CA ALA A 271 -15.94 -16.16 -5.69
C ALA A 271 -15.59 -15.54 -4.33
N ASP A 272 -15.10 -16.31 -3.37
CA ASP A 272 -14.88 -15.90 -1.97
C ASP A 272 -14.08 -14.60 -1.81
N ALA A 273 -12.96 -14.45 -2.53
CA ALA A 273 -12.13 -13.25 -2.44
C ALA A 273 -12.86 -12.01 -3.01
N THR A 274 -13.53 -12.18 -4.15
CA THR A 274 -14.31 -11.11 -4.78
C THR A 274 -15.57 -10.79 -3.97
N GLU A 275 -16.23 -11.79 -3.40
CA GLU A 275 -17.36 -11.65 -2.49
C GLU A 275 -16.96 -10.86 -1.25
N GLY A 276 -15.82 -11.17 -0.63
CA GLY A 276 -15.28 -10.40 0.49
C GLY A 276 -15.01 -8.93 0.14
N ALA A 277 -14.49 -8.66 -1.07
CA ALA A 277 -14.29 -7.29 -1.55
C ALA A 277 -15.62 -6.56 -1.79
N LEU A 278 -16.62 -7.24 -2.36
CA LEU A 278 -17.97 -6.69 -2.54
C LEU A 278 -18.66 -6.45 -1.20
N GLN A 279 -18.50 -7.34 -0.23
CA GLN A 279 -19.03 -7.18 1.12
C GLN A 279 -18.40 -5.97 1.81
N THR A 280 -17.08 -5.80 1.69
CA THR A 280 -16.38 -4.60 2.20
C THR A 280 -16.93 -3.31 1.56
N PHE A 281 -17.19 -3.34 0.25
CA PHE A 281 -17.82 -2.22 -0.46
C PHE A 281 -19.25 -1.94 0.05
N VAL A 282 -20.06 -2.99 0.24
CA VAL A 282 -21.42 -2.89 0.81
C VAL A 282 -21.40 -2.27 2.20
N GLU A 283 -20.46 -2.67 3.05
CA GLU A 283 -20.31 -2.16 4.41
C GLU A 283 -19.90 -0.68 4.42
N ALA A 284 -18.89 -0.30 3.62
CA ALA A 284 -18.45 1.08 3.51
C ALA A 284 -19.56 1.98 2.93
N TYR A 285 -20.30 1.49 1.95
CA TYR A 285 -21.44 2.18 1.36
C TYR A 285 -22.54 2.41 2.41
N ASN A 286 -22.90 1.36 3.15
CA ASN A 286 -23.96 1.43 4.15
C ASN A 286 -23.57 2.33 5.33
N ALA A 287 -22.31 2.31 5.77
CA ALA A 287 -21.82 3.22 6.81
C ALA A 287 -21.92 4.69 6.38
N LEU A 288 -21.67 4.99 5.09
CA LEU A 288 -21.87 6.33 4.54
C LEU A 288 -23.36 6.69 4.46
N VAL A 289 -24.21 5.79 3.98
CA VAL A 289 -25.68 6.01 3.91
C VAL A 289 -26.25 6.28 5.30
N ASP A 290 -25.84 5.51 6.32
CA ASP A 290 -26.28 5.71 7.70
C ASP A 290 -25.85 7.07 8.23
N PHE A 291 -24.60 7.47 7.96
CA PHE A 291 -24.12 8.81 8.31
C PHE A 291 -24.94 9.91 7.62
N LEU A 292 -25.19 9.79 6.31
CA LEU A 292 -25.98 10.77 5.55
C LEU A 292 -27.42 10.88 6.07
N LYS A 293 -28.04 9.76 6.44
CA LYS A 293 -29.38 9.73 7.05
C LYS A 293 -29.40 10.38 8.43
N ALA A 294 -28.43 10.04 9.28
CA ALA A 294 -28.30 10.60 10.61
C ALA A 294 -28.10 12.12 10.55
N GLN A 295 -27.31 12.62 9.61
CA GLN A 295 -27.12 14.07 9.41
C GLN A 295 -28.32 14.76 8.75
N GLY A 296 -29.11 14.03 7.96
CA GLY A 296 -30.26 14.56 7.23
C GLY A 296 -31.58 14.62 8.00
N THR A 297 -31.64 14.05 9.21
CA THR A 297 -32.89 13.89 9.98
C THR A 297 -32.82 14.70 11.27
N ALA A 298 -33.72 15.66 11.45
CA ALA A 298 -33.85 16.38 12.72
C ALA A 298 -34.87 15.69 13.63
N THR A 299 -34.65 15.76 14.95
CA THR A 299 -35.64 15.39 15.96
C THR A 299 -36.21 16.64 16.61
N ASP A 300 -37.26 16.50 17.41
CA ASP A 300 -37.84 17.62 18.17
C ASP A 300 -36.85 18.21 19.19
N GLU A 301 -35.86 17.43 19.62
CA GLU A 301 -34.90 17.78 20.66
C GLU A 301 -33.54 18.24 20.10
N SER A 302 -33.18 17.86 18.86
CA SER A 302 -31.85 18.16 18.32
C SER A 302 -31.81 18.19 16.80
N ARG A 303 -30.91 19.04 16.27
CA ARG A 303 -30.58 19.11 14.85
C ARG A 303 -29.12 18.67 14.65
N PRO A 304 -28.86 17.68 13.79
CA PRO A 304 -27.50 17.28 13.45
C PRO A 304 -26.67 18.45 12.90
N ALA A 305 -25.35 18.36 13.08
CA ALA A 305 -24.44 19.45 12.70
C ALA A 305 -24.51 19.81 11.21
N LEU A 306 -24.66 18.81 10.32
CA LEU A 306 -24.76 18.98 8.87
C LEU A 306 -26.20 18.97 8.36
N TYR A 307 -27.19 19.24 9.22
CA TYR A 307 -28.58 19.29 8.81
C TYR A 307 -28.81 20.34 7.70
N ASN A 308 -29.52 19.94 6.64
CA ASN A 308 -29.79 20.74 5.44
C ASN A 308 -28.54 21.16 4.63
N ASP A 309 -27.36 20.60 4.92
CA ASP A 309 -26.15 20.85 4.14
C ASP A 309 -26.33 20.33 2.69
N SER A 310 -25.91 21.14 1.72
CA SER A 310 -26.06 20.82 0.29
C SER A 310 -25.19 19.65 -0.15
N LEU A 311 -24.02 19.43 0.48
CA LEU A 311 -23.12 18.33 0.15
C LEU A 311 -23.73 16.98 0.53
N VAL A 312 -24.30 16.90 1.74
CA VAL A 312 -25.00 15.72 2.26
C VAL A 312 -26.22 15.40 1.40
N ARG A 313 -27.03 16.39 1.06
CA ARG A 313 -28.22 16.20 0.21
C ARG A 313 -27.87 15.82 -1.22
N GLY A 314 -26.85 16.44 -1.80
CA GLY A 314 -26.37 16.13 -3.14
C GLY A 314 -25.90 14.68 -3.23
N LEU A 315 -25.01 14.26 -2.32
CA LEU A 315 -24.49 12.90 -2.37
C LEU A 315 -25.58 11.85 -2.08
N ARG A 316 -26.50 12.12 -1.15
CA ARG A 316 -27.64 11.22 -0.88
C ARG A 316 -28.50 10.96 -2.12
N ARG A 317 -28.59 11.93 -3.04
CA ARG A 317 -29.32 11.77 -4.31
C ARG A 317 -28.44 11.08 -5.36
N ASP A 318 -27.19 11.49 -5.49
CA ASP A 318 -26.33 11.07 -6.60
C ASP A 318 -25.76 9.67 -6.39
N LEU A 319 -25.46 9.26 -5.15
CA LEU A 319 -24.81 7.99 -4.86
C LEU A 319 -25.65 6.76 -5.27
N PRO A 320 -26.96 6.65 -4.94
CA PRO A 320 -27.77 5.52 -5.40
C PRO A 320 -27.91 5.47 -6.93
N THR A 321 -27.87 6.61 -7.62
CA THR A 321 -27.99 6.63 -9.09
C THR A 321 -26.84 5.92 -9.77
N GLN A 322 -25.62 6.01 -9.22
CA GLN A 322 -24.44 5.32 -9.79
C GLN A 322 -24.56 3.79 -9.72
N LEU A 323 -25.30 3.26 -8.74
CA LEU A 323 -25.51 1.82 -8.56
C LEU A 323 -26.65 1.27 -9.44
N LEU A 324 -27.56 2.14 -9.85
CA LEU A 324 -28.74 1.79 -10.65
C LEU A 324 -28.51 1.98 -12.15
N THR A 325 -27.47 2.71 -12.54
CA THR A 325 -27.13 2.92 -13.95
C THR A 325 -26.62 1.64 -14.60
N SER A 326 -27.10 1.38 -15.80
CA SER A 326 -26.56 0.33 -16.65
C SER A 326 -25.11 0.64 -17.01
N VAL A 327 -24.22 -0.32 -16.82
CA VAL A 327 -22.81 -0.24 -17.19
C VAL A 327 -22.69 -0.36 -18.70
N LEU A 328 -22.28 0.72 -19.34
CA LEU A 328 -21.98 0.74 -20.78
C LEU A 328 -20.70 -0.05 -21.03
N GLY A 329 -20.72 -0.93 -22.04
CA GLY A 329 -19.63 -1.87 -22.35
C GLY A 329 -19.72 -3.21 -21.61
N ALA A 330 -20.67 -3.39 -20.68
CA ALA A 330 -20.99 -4.68 -20.11
C ALA A 330 -21.92 -5.49 -21.03
N ALA A 331 -21.99 -6.80 -20.82
CA ALA A 331 -22.92 -7.66 -21.54
C ALA A 331 -24.38 -7.19 -21.31
N PRO A 332 -25.21 -7.08 -22.37
CA PRO A 332 -26.53 -6.44 -22.27
C PRO A 332 -27.48 -7.04 -21.22
N ASP A 333 -27.37 -8.34 -20.96
CA ASP A 333 -28.18 -9.08 -20.00
C ASP A 333 -27.60 -9.08 -18.57
N LEU A 334 -26.33 -8.70 -18.40
CA LEU A 334 -25.65 -8.47 -17.12
C LEU A 334 -25.10 -7.04 -17.01
N ALA A 335 -25.89 -6.07 -17.47
CA ALA A 335 -25.44 -4.67 -17.50
C ALA A 335 -25.68 -3.91 -16.18
N THR A 336 -26.22 -4.53 -15.12
CA THR A 336 -26.54 -3.84 -13.86
C THR A 336 -26.04 -4.61 -12.64
N ALA A 337 -25.60 -3.92 -11.58
CA ALA A 337 -25.16 -4.54 -10.32
C ALA A 337 -26.23 -5.49 -9.71
N ALA A 338 -27.51 -5.18 -9.91
CA ALA A 338 -28.63 -6.03 -9.50
C ALA A 338 -28.71 -7.37 -10.24
N SER A 339 -28.23 -7.43 -11.48
CA SER A 339 -28.20 -8.67 -12.25
C SER A 339 -27.29 -9.74 -11.62
N VAL A 340 -26.27 -9.33 -10.86
CA VAL A 340 -25.31 -10.21 -10.18
C VAL A 340 -25.49 -10.28 -8.65
N GLY A 341 -26.58 -9.72 -8.12
CA GLY A 341 -26.94 -9.89 -6.70
C GLY A 341 -26.74 -8.68 -5.79
N LEU A 342 -26.31 -7.51 -6.29
CA LEU A 342 -26.31 -6.30 -5.48
C LEU A 342 -27.65 -5.56 -5.57
N SER A 343 -28.34 -5.40 -4.45
CA SER A 343 -29.65 -4.74 -4.44
C SER A 343 -29.72 -3.59 -3.44
N LEU A 344 -30.50 -2.57 -3.79
CA LEU A 344 -30.80 -1.43 -2.91
C LEU A 344 -32.17 -1.62 -2.27
N ASP A 345 -32.25 -1.43 -0.96
CA ASP A 345 -33.54 -1.36 -0.26
C ASP A 345 -34.21 0.03 -0.42
N ARG A 346 -35.44 0.18 0.10
CA ARG A 346 -36.20 1.45 0.06
C ARG A 346 -35.50 2.58 0.80
N ASP A 347 -34.63 2.20 1.71
CA ASP A 347 -33.85 3.03 2.57
C ASP A 347 -32.52 3.44 1.89
N GLY A 348 -32.24 2.94 0.69
CA GLY A 348 -31.03 3.20 -0.06
C GLY A 348 -29.81 2.48 0.50
N ARG A 349 -29.98 1.48 1.38
CA ARG A 349 -28.90 0.58 1.82
C ARG A 349 -28.68 -0.52 0.79
N LEU A 350 -27.44 -0.94 0.66
CA LEU A 350 -27.00 -1.97 -0.28
C LEU A 350 -26.93 -3.33 0.43
N SER A 351 -27.29 -4.40 -0.28
CA SER A 351 -27.11 -5.78 0.14
C SER A 351 -26.54 -6.63 -0.99
N LEU A 352 -25.85 -7.71 -0.62
CA LEU A 352 -25.28 -8.69 -1.54
C LEU A 352 -25.97 -10.04 -1.35
N ASP A 353 -26.53 -10.58 -2.44
CA ASP A 353 -26.95 -11.98 -2.54
C ASP A 353 -25.75 -12.84 -2.97
N ALA A 354 -25.05 -13.41 -1.99
CA ALA A 354 -23.86 -14.25 -2.20
C ALA A 354 -24.11 -15.46 -3.10
N THR A 355 -25.32 -16.04 -3.04
CA THR A 355 -25.67 -17.22 -3.85
C THR A 355 -25.82 -16.83 -5.32
N LYS A 356 -26.54 -15.74 -5.59
CA LYS A 356 -26.71 -15.21 -6.95
C LYS A 356 -25.38 -14.72 -7.52
N PHE A 357 -24.57 -14.06 -6.71
CA PHE A 357 -23.23 -13.60 -7.09
C PHE A 357 -22.33 -14.78 -7.47
N SER A 358 -22.22 -15.78 -6.60
CA SER A 358 -21.40 -16.98 -6.84
C SER A 358 -21.81 -17.72 -8.12
N ALA A 359 -23.11 -17.83 -8.39
CA ALA A 359 -23.61 -18.46 -9.62
C ALA A 359 -23.25 -17.67 -10.90
N ALA A 360 -23.37 -16.34 -10.85
CA ALA A 360 -22.97 -15.48 -11.97
C ALA A 360 -21.44 -15.49 -12.19
N PHE A 361 -20.67 -15.45 -11.10
CA PHE A 361 -19.21 -15.45 -11.13
C PHE A 361 -18.66 -16.75 -11.72
N ALA A 362 -19.21 -17.90 -11.32
CA ALA A 362 -18.76 -19.21 -11.80
C ALA A 362 -19.00 -19.43 -13.30
N SER A 363 -20.07 -18.84 -13.86
CA SER A 363 -20.47 -19.06 -15.26
C SER A 363 -20.00 -17.96 -16.20
N ARG A 364 -19.85 -16.72 -15.71
CA ARG A 364 -19.65 -15.52 -16.52
C ARG A 364 -18.68 -14.54 -15.87
N TYR A 365 -17.53 -15.05 -15.44
CA TYR A 365 -16.51 -14.28 -14.73
C TYR A 365 -16.17 -12.94 -15.42
N ASP A 366 -15.89 -12.94 -16.73
CA ASP A 366 -15.43 -11.71 -17.42
C ASP A 366 -16.52 -10.64 -17.45
N ASP A 367 -17.78 -11.04 -17.59
CA ASP A 367 -18.93 -10.13 -17.57
C ASP A 367 -19.17 -9.57 -16.17
N VAL A 368 -19.08 -10.43 -15.14
CA VAL A 368 -19.19 -10.00 -13.74
C VAL A 368 -18.06 -9.02 -13.41
N ARG A 369 -16.82 -9.30 -13.81
CA ARG A 369 -15.69 -8.40 -13.63
C ARG A 369 -15.92 -7.06 -14.35
N ALA A 370 -16.37 -7.09 -15.60
CA ALA A 370 -16.64 -5.89 -16.39
C ALA A 370 -17.68 -4.97 -15.73
N LEU A 371 -18.61 -5.53 -14.96
CA LEU A 371 -19.65 -4.76 -14.27
C LEU A 371 -19.12 -3.88 -13.12
N PHE A 372 -17.98 -4.23 -12.53
CA PHE A 372 -17.41 -3.50 -11.39
C PHE A 372 -16.10 -2.79 -11.72
N SER A 373 -15.28 -3.38 -12.58
CA SER A 373 -13.95 -2.87 -12.91
C SER A 373 -13.98 -1.84 -14.05
N GLU A 374 -12.93 -1.02 -14.10
CA GLU A 374 -12.62 -0.22 -15.26
C GLU A 374 -11.74 -1.04 -16.20
N ARG A 375 -12.20 -1.24 -17.43
CA ARG A 375 -11.51 -2.12 -18.37
C ARG A 375 -11.62 -1.59 -19.78
N GLY A 376 -10.48 -1.48 -20.45
CA GLY A 376 -10.42 -1.24 -21.89
C GLY A 376 -9.98 -2.50 -22.62
N VAL A 377 -10.79 -2.96 -23.58
CA VAL A 377 -10.46 -4.08 -24.47
C VAL A 377 -10.17 -3.51 -25.84
N ALA A 378 -8.95 -3.70 -26.33
CA ALA A 378 -8.58 -3.29 -27.67
C ALA A 378 -8.91 -4.40 -28.69
N SER A 379 -9.34 -4.00 -29.88
CA SER A 379 -9.60 -4.92 -30.99
C SER A 379 -8.31 -5.41 -31.69
N SER A 380 -7.15 -4.85 -31.33
CA SER A 380 -5.85 -5.13 -31.94
C SER A 380 -4.80 -5.37 -30.85
N PRO A 381 -3.87 -6.33 -31.03
CA PRO A 381 -2.81 -6.62 -30.05
C PRO A 381 -1.77 -5.50 -29.92
N GLU A 382 -1.67 -4.61 -30.92
CA GLU A 382 -0.77 -3.45 -30.90
C GLU A 382 -1.32 -2.31 -30.04
N LEU A 383 -2.59 -2.39 -29.63
CA LEU A 383 -3.26 -1.40 -28.82
C LEU A 383 -3.46 -1.93 -27.40
N SER A 384 -3.24 -1.06 -26.42
CA SER A 384 -3.54 -1.36 -25.02
C SER A 384 -4.15 -0.15 -24.32
N PHE A 385 -5.14 -0.42 -23.48
CA PHE A 385 -5.70 0.56 -22.57
C PHE A 385 -4.69 0.88 -21.46
N VAL A 386 -4.51 2.15 -21.14
CA VAL A 386 -3.62 2.59 -20.05
C VAL A 386 -4.42 3.20 -18.90
N SER A 387 -5.27 4.16 -19.20
CA SER A 387 -6.09 4.84 -18.20
C SER A 387 -7.24 5.59 -18.86
N SER A 388 -8.22 6.00 -18.06
CA SER A 388 -9.20 6.97 -18.53
C SER A 388 -9.51 8.06 -17.51
N GLY A 389 -9.87 9.23 -18.02
CA GLY A 389 -10.21 10.39 -17.18
C GLY A 389 -11.58 10.22 -16.49
N GLY A 390 -11.76 10.87 -15.34
CA GLY A 390 -12.99 10.77 -14.53
C GLY A 390 -14.27 11.28 -15.21
N SER A 391 -14.16 11.98 -16.35
CA SER A 391 -15.30 12.43 -17.16
C SER A 391 -15.63 11.52 -18.34
N ILE A 392 -14.78 10.53 -18.64
CA ILE A 392 -15.07 9.61 -19.73
C ILE A 392 -16.21 8.68 -19.36
N ILE A 393 -16.96 8.23 -20.36
CA ILE A 393 -18.02 7.22 -20.20
C ILE A 393 -17.61 5.91 -20.87
N GLY A 394 -18.26 4.80 -20.52
CA GLY A 394 -18.06 3.54 -21.25
C GLY A 394 -18.59 3.62 -22.68
N GLY A 395 -17.94 2.94 -23.61
CA GLY A 395 -18.26 2.96 -25.03
C GLY A 395 -17.13 2.45 -25.92
N SER A 396 -17.38 2.44 -27.23
CA SER A 396 -16.39 2.06 -28.24
C SER A 396 -15.73 3.30 -28.84
N TYR A 397 -14.40 3.32 -28.85
CA TYR A 397 -13.57 4.42 -29.31
C TYR A 397 -12.66 3.96 -30.45
N PRO A 398 -12.93 4.31 -31.72
CA PRO A 398 -11.98 4.04 -32.81
C PRO A 398 -10.68 4.81 -32.60
N ILE A 399 -9.55 4.15 -32.87
CA ILE A 399 -8.20 4.70 -32.76
C ILE A 399 -7.59 4.77 -34.16
N ASP A 400 -7.13 5.96 -34.53
CA ASP A 400 -6.46 6.24 -35.79
C ASP A 400 -5.10 6.89 -35.51
N ILE A 401 -4.03 6.30 -36.05
CA ILE A 401 -2.66 6.78 -35.89
C ILE A 401 -2.24 7.55 -37.14
N THR A 402 -1.96 8.84 -37.00
CA THR A 402 -1.50 9.70 -38.10
C THR A 402 0.03 9.74 -38.21
N ALA A 403 0.75 9.46 -37.12
CA ALA A 403 2.20 9.27 -37.13
C ALA A 403 2.60 8.23 -36.07
N VAL A 404 3.46 7.28 -36.46
CA VAL A 404 3.96 6.24 -35.56
C VAL A 404 5.09 6.79 -34.68
N PRO A 405 5.21 6.34 -33.42
CA PRO A 405 6.28 6.78 -32.54
C PRO A 405 7.63 6.23 -33.01
N ALA A 406 8.68 7.07 -33.01
CA ALA A 406 10.03 6.67 -33.39
C ALA A 406 11.01 6.84 -32.22
N LYS A 407 11.99 5.94 -32.14
CA LYS A 407 13.12 6.01 -31.20
C LYS A 407 14.22 6.90 -31.77
N ALA A 408 14.87 7.71 -30.92
CA ALA A 408 16.10 8.36 -31.32
C ALA A 408 17.15 7.29 -31.66
N THR A 409 17.66 7.34 -32.88
CA THR A 409 18.73 6.46 -33.34
C THR A 409 19.79 7.33 -34.00
N THR A 410 21.05 7.10 -33.64
CA THR A 410 22.18 7.71 -34.33
C THR A 410 23.25 6.66 -34.60
N VAL A 411 23.93 6.80 -35.72
CA VAL A 411 25.09 5.99 -36.07
C VAL A 411 26.27 6.93 -36.19
N THR A 412 27.34 6.62 -35.47
CA THR A 412 28.55 7.43 -35.48
C THR A 412 29.36 7.17 -36.75
N ALA A 413 30.21 8.13 -37.16
CA ALA A 413 31.19 7.86 -38.22
C ALA A 413 32.17 6.76 -37.78
N GLY A 414 32.43 5.78 -38.65
CA GLY A 414 33.30 4.65 -38.32
C GLY A 414 34.79 4.94 -38.52
N PHE A 415 35.64 4.18 -37.82
CA PHE A 415 37.10 4.25 -37.92
C PHE A 415 37.72 2.92 -38.37
N GLY A 416 38.89 2.96 -38.99
CA GLY A 416 39.54 1.78 -39.56
C GLY A 416 40.41 1.04 -38.53
N GLY A 417 40.08 -0.22 -38.21
CA GLY A 417 40.95 -1.07 -37.39
C GLY A 417 40.80 -0.82 -35.89
N VAL A 418 41.84 -0.23 -35.26
CA VAL A 418 41.81 0.15 -33.84
C VAL A 418 41.76 1.67 -33.72
N TYR A 419 41.04 2.16 -32.73
CA TYR A 419 40.94 3.57 -32.39
C TYR A 419 42.32 4.14 -32.03
N ASP A 420 42.60 5.36 -32.45
CA ASP A 420 43.79 6.10 -32.05
C ASP A 420 43.40 7.43 -31.42
N ALA A 421 43.67 7.58 -30.12
CA ALA A 421 43.44 8.80 -29.36
C ALA A 421 44.61 9.80 -29.49
N GLY A 422 45.70 9.43 -30.16
CA GLY A 422 46.93 10.21 -30.20
C GLY A 422 47.63 10.26 -28.83
N LEU A 423 48.01 11.46 -28.37
CA LEU A 423 48.84 11.64 -27.17
C LEU A 423 48.05 11.72 -25.85
N THR A 424 46.75 12.01 -25.91
CA THR A 424 45.88 12.16 -24.74
C THR A 424 44.61 11.36 -24.95
N PRO A 425 44.08 10.65 -23.93
CA PRO A 425 42.81 9.96 -24.08
C PRO A 425 41.69 10.92 -24.49
N ASP A 426 40.88 10.49 -25.44
CA ASP A 426 39.68 11.21 -25.84
C ASP A 426 38.50 10.79 -24.96
N THR A 427 37.41 11.55 -24.97
CA THR A 427 36.19 11.16 -24.25
C THR A 427 34.95 11.31 -25.12
N ILE A 428 34.01 10.38 -24.94
CA ILE A 428 32.64 10.49 -25.45
C ILE A 428 31.69 10.62 -24.26
N GLN A 429 30.99 11.75 -24.17
CA GLN A 429 29.89 11.94 -23.24
C GLN A 429 28.57 11.65 -23.97
N ILE A 430 27.77 10.76 -23.38
CA ILE A 430 26.45 10.37 -23.89
C ILE A 430 25.43 10.87 -22.88
N VAL A 431 24.55 11.76 -23.31
CA VAL A 431 23.48 12.34 -22.49
C VAL A 431 22.15 11.76 -22.94
N ASP A 432 21.40 11.20 -22.00
CA ASP A 432 19.99 10.87 -22.18
C ASP A 432 19.16 12.14 -21.93
N THR A 433 18.59 12.72 -22.99
CA THR A 433 17.88 14.01 -22.87
C THR A 433 16.60 13.90 -22.05
N ARG A 434 16.05 12.68 -21.87
CA ARG A 434 14.86 12.46 -21.05
C ARG A 434 15.18 12.63 -19.57
N SER A 435 16.21 11.96 -19.10
CA SER A 435 16.60 11.98 -17.68
C SER A 435 17.55 13.13 -17.33
N GLY A 436 18.19 13.74 -18.34
CA GLY A 436 19.26 14.73 -18.16
C GLY A 436 20.56 14.13 -17.63
N ARG A 437 20.64 12.79 -17.50
CA ARG A 437 21.83 12.08 -17.02
C ARG A 437 22.80 11.87 -18.17
N SER A 438 24.09 11.79 -17.83
CA SER A 438 25.13 11.54 -18.82
C SER A 438 26.17 10.57 -18.29
N VAL A 439 26.71 9.74 -19.19
CA VAL A 439 27.91 8.93 -18.94
C VAL A 439 29.05 9.47 -19.78
N THR A 440 30.27 9.37 -19.28
CA THR A 440 31.47 9.71 -20.03
C THR A 440 32.37 8.48 -20.13
N VAL A 441 32.73 8.10 -21.36
CA VAL A 441 33.61 6.97 -21.63
C VAL A 441 34.92 7.51 -22.19
N THR A 442 36.02 7.07 -21.60
CA THR A 442 37.37 7.41 -22.06
C THR A 442 37.81 6.44 -23.15
N LEU A 443 38.29 6.98 -24.28
CA LEU A 443 38.79 6.24 -25.41
C LEU A 443 40.31 6.33 -25.47
N THR A 444 40.98 5.19 -25.62
CA THR A 444 42.45 5.11 -25.68
C THR A 444 42.91 4.43 -26.95
N THR A 445 44.12 4.78 -27.42
CA THR A 445 44.73 4.13 -28.59
C THR A 445 44.79 2.61 -28.42
N GLY A 446 44.40 1.87 -29.46
CA GLY A 446 44.37 0.41 -29.49
C GLY A 446 43.00 -0.22 -29.20
N MET A 447 41.99 0.57 -28.80
CA MET A 447 40.63 0.04 -28.61
C MET A 447 39.98 -0.34 -29.95
N THR A 448 39.46 -1.56 -30.06
CA THR A 448 38.61 -1.98 -31.18
C THR A 448 37.19 -1.41 -31.05
N THR A 449 36.42 -1.33 -32.15
CA THR A 449 34.99 -0.94 -32.09
C THR A 449 34.20 -1.76 -31.07
N ALA A 450 34.47 -3.07 -30.98
CA ALA A 450 33.83 -3.95 -29.99
C ALA A 450 34.15 -3.56 -28.55
N GLN A 451 35.41 -3.20 -28.26
CA GLN A 451 35.81 -2.75 -26.92
C GLN A 451 35.19 -1.40 -26.56
N ILE A 452 35.05 -0.48 -27.51
CA ILE A 452 34.36 0.79 -27.28
C ILE A 452 32.88 0.58 -27.03
N VAL A 453 32.21 -0.23 -27.85
CA VAL A 453 30.80 -0.60 -27.65
C VAL A 453 30.60 -1.23 -26.27
N GLN A 454 31.48 -2.14 -25.84
CA GLN A 454 31.41 -2.73 -24.51
C GLN A 454 31.61 -1.70 -23.40
N ALA A 455 32.60 -0.81 -23.52
CA ALA A 455 32.83 0.24 -22.52
C ALA A 455 31.64 1.20 -22.41
N ILE A 456 31.00 1.54 -23.53
CA ILE A 456 29.77 2.32 -23.56
C ILE A 456 28.61 1.53 -22.91
N GLN A 457 28.43 0.26 -23.26
CA GLN A 457 27.39 -0.58 -22.69
C GLN A 457 27.53 -0.71 -21.17
N ASP A 458 28.76 -0.92 -20.67
CA ASP A 458 29.06 -1.04 -19.25
C ASP A 458 28.74 0.27 -18.51
N ALA A 459 29.13 1.42 -19.09
CA ALA A 459 28.83 2.73 -18.51
C ALA A 459 27.32 3.02 -18.47
N LEU A 460 26.61 2.77 -19.58
CA LEU A 460 25.15 2.95 -19.67
C LEU A 460 24.41 2.05 -18.69
N THR A 461 24.84 0.79 -18.55
CA THR A 461 24.24 -0.18 -17.63
C THR A 461 24.50 0.19 -16.17
N THR A 462 25.72 0.60 -15.84
CA THR A 462 26.12 1.01 -14.48
C THR A 462 25.27 2.19 -13.99
N ASP A 463 25.05 3.18 -14.86
CA ASP A 463 24.28 4.37 -14.50
C ASP A 463 22.77 4.23 -14.79
N GLY A 464 22.35 3.14 -15.45
CA GLY A 464 20.94 2.87 -15.77
C GLY A 464 20.35 3.82 -16.82
N LEU A 465 21.14 4.19 -17.83
CA LEU A 465 20.65 4.95 -18.99
C LEU A 465 20.03 3.99 -20.01
N GLY A 466 18.77 4.24 -20.42
CA GLY A 466 18.01 3.41 -21.35
C GLY A 466 18.40 3.60 -22.82
N ILE A 467 19.68 3.43 -23.15
CA ILE A 467 20.23 3.53 -24.51
C ILE A 467 20.93 2.21 -24.82
N ASP A 468 20.58 1.60 -25.96
CA ASP A 468 21.26 0.42 -26.48
C ASP A 468 22.41 0.86 -27.38
N VAL A 469 23.55 0.18 -27.28
CA VAL A 469 24.73 0.41 -28.13
C VAL A 469 25.09 -0.86 -28.91
N ALA A 470 25.40 -0.71 -30.20
CA ALA A 470 25.80 -1.82 -31.07
C ALA A 470 26.87 -1.39 -32.07
N ALA A 471 27.68 -2.34 -32.53
CA ALA A 471 28.58 -2.14 -33.66
C ALA A 471 27.85 -2.38 -34.98
N VAL A 472 27.94 -1.45 -35.93
CA VAL A 472 27.47 -1.62 -37.31
C VAL A 472 28.68 -1.53 -38.22
N GLY A 473 29.35 -2.67 -38.43
CA GLY A 473 30.66 -2.69 -39.06
C GLY A 473 31.69 -1.96 -38.19
N ASN A 474 32.22 -0.84 -38.69
CA ASN A 474 33.18 0.00 -37.97
C ASN A 474 32.51 1.18 -37.24
N GLU A 475 31.19 1.30 -37.33
CA GLU A 475 30.40 2.39 -36.74
C GLU A 475 29.79 1.97 -35.41
N ILE A 476 29.43 2.95 -34.59
CA ILE A 476 28.72 2.73 -33.32
C ILE A 476 27.30 3.24 -33.48
N GLN A 477 26.32 2.36 -33.36
CA GLN A 477 24.92 2.72 -33.33
C GLN A 477 24.47 2.87 -31.87
N LEU A 478 23.77 3.97 -31.60
CA LEU A 478 23.09 4.22 -30.33
C LEU A 478 21.60 4.39 -30.58
N THR A 479 20.78 3.66 -29.83
CA THR A 479 19.32 3.65 -29.98
C THR A 479 18.66 3.83 -28.63
N GLN A 480 17.77 4.81 -28.48
CA GLN A 480 16.96 4.94 -27.26
C GLN A 480 16.03 3.74 -27.12
N GLN A 481 15.93 3.18 -25.91
CA GLN A 481 15.02 2.08 -25.63
C GLN A 481 13.55 2.49 -25.74
N SER A 482 13.26 3.77 -25.50
CA SER A 482 11.91 4.34 -25.54
C SER A 482 11.73 5.30 -26.72
N ALA A 483 10.55 5.31 -27.34
CA ALA A 483 10.21 6.26 -28.39
C ALA A 483 9.79 7.63 -27.83
N GLY A 484 9.69 8.63 -28.70
CA GLY A 484 9.17 9.96 -28.38
C GLY A 484 10.16 11.11 -28.49
N SER A 485 9.64 12.33 -28.56
CA SER A 485 10.45 13.54 -28.72
C SER A 485 11.31 13.85 -27.48
N ALA A 486 10.83 13.48 -26.29
CA ALA A 486 11.60 13.57 -25.05
C ALA A 486 12.75 12.53 -24.97
N ALA A 487 12.66 11.45 -25.77
CA ALA A 487 13.62 10.35 -25.83
C ALA A 487 14.77 10.68 -26.78
N GLY A 488 15.72 11.49 -26.35
CA GLY A 488 16.86 11.90 -27.18
C GLY A 488 18.19 11.33 -26.72
N ILE A 489 19.15 11.36 -27.64
CA ILE A 489 20.56 11.05 -27.40
C ILE A 489 21.33 12.29 -27.79
N GLN A 490 22.09 12.84 -26.86
CA GLN A 490 23.09 13.85 -27.16
C GLN A 490 24.49 13.27 -26.97
N LEU A 491 25.33 13.43 -27.99
CA LEU A 491 26.72 12.99 -28.00
C LEU A 491 27.63 14.20 -28.00
N VAL A 492 28.58 14.21 -27.07
CA VAL A 492 29.64 15.21 -26.99
C VAL A 492 30.97 14.48 -27.00
N PHE A 493 31.69 14.60 -28.11
CA PHE A 493 33.06 14.10 -28.21
C PHE A 493 34.06 15.19 -27.86
N THR A 494 35.07 14.85 -27.06
CA THR A 494 36.19 15.72 -26.72
C THR A 494 37.50 15.00 -27.01
N GLY A 495 38.22 15.45 -28.03
CA GLY A 495 39.44 14.78 -28.49
C GLY A 495 39.97 15.31 -29.81
N LEU A 496 41.15 14.83 -30.21
CA LEU A 496 41.76 15.13 -31.51
C LEU A 496 41.62 13.98 -32.52
N GLY A 497 41.46 12.73 -32.06
CA GLY A 497 41.08 11.55 -32.85
C GLY A 497 41.90 11.23 -34.11
N ASP A 498 41.41 10.27 -34.90
CA ASP A 498 41.99 9.75 -36.15
C ASP A 498 41.38 10.36 -37.43
N GLY A 499 40.71 11.51 -37.32
CA GLY A 499 39.99 12.18 -38.41
C GLY A 499 38.55 11.68 -38.62
N ALA A 500 38.19 10.44 -38.22
CA ALA A 500 36.79 9.99 -38.20
C ALA A 500 36.03 10.47 -36.96
N ALA A 501 36.74 10.63 -35.84
CA ALA A 501 36.21 11.19 -34.60
C ALA A 501 35.87 12.70 -34.66
N GLU A 502 36.44 13.44 -35.63
CA GLU A 502 36.09 14.85 -35.87
C GLU A 502 34.61 15.04 -36.24
N ALA A 503 33.97 14.01 -36.81
CA ALA A 503 32.53 14.01 -37.12
C ALA A 503 31.63 13.94 -35.87
N TRP A 504 32.16 13.52 -34.72
CA TRP A 504 31.41 13.41 -33.46
C TRP A 504 31.51 14.68 -32.61
N GLY A 505 32.46 15.58 -32.94
CA GLY A 505 32.80 16.77 -32.15
C GLY A 505 31.82 17.94 -32.25
N GLY A 506 30.79 17.85 -33.09
CA GLY A 506 29.80 18.92 -33.31
C GLY A 506 28.65 19.01 -32.29
N GLY A 507 28.59 18.11 -31.30
CA GLY A 507 27.44 18.01 -30.40
C GLY A 507 26.22 17.48 -31.15
N LEU A 508 26.16 16.17 -31.36
CA LEU A 508 25.05 15.54 -32.09
C LEU A 508 23.87 15.31 -31.15
N THR A 509 22.73 15.92 -31.42
CA THR A 509 21.48 15.64 -30.72
C THR A 509 20.48 15.02 -31.68
N VAL A 510 20.05 13.80 -31.38
CA VAL A 510 18.95 13.12 -32.08
C VAL A 510 17.79 12.92 -31.13
N THR A 511 16.56 13.13 -31.61
CA THR A 511 15.33 12.91 -30.85
C THR A 511 14.45 11.92 -31.57
N GLY A 512 13.67 11.14 -30.81
CA GLY A 512 12.58 10.37 -31.37
C GLY A 512 11.44 11.28 -31.83
N THR A 513 10.35 10.65 -32.27
CA THR A 513 9.08 11.34 -32.55
C THR A 513 7.98 10.71 -31.71
N ASP A 514 7.10 11.55 -31.17
CA ASP A 514 5.91 11.07 -30.48
C ASP A 514 4.91 10.50 -31.49
N ILE A 515 4.07 9.59 -31.02
CA ILE A 515 2.88 9.17 -31.73
C ILE A 515 1.98 10.38 -32.04
N ALA A 516 1.21 10.34 -33.12
CA ALA A 516 0.13 11.28 -33.37
C ALA A 516 -1.11 10.51 -33.84
N GLY A 517 -2.30 10.99 -33.50
CA GLY A 517 -3.53 10.29 -33.84
C GLY A 517 -4.80 10.92 -33.29
N THR A 518 -5.90 10.19 -33.40
CA THR A 518 -7.20 10.55 -32.83
C THR A 518 -7.76 9.39 -32.01
N ILE A 519 -8.58 9.74 -31.02
CA ILE A 519 -9.34 8.80 -30.20
C ILE A 519 -10.82 9.16 -30.36
N GLY A 520 -11.64 8.20 -30.79
CA GLY A 520 -13.06 8.46 -31.05
C GLY A 520 -13.32 9.50 -32.15
N GLY A 521 -12.35 9.70 -33.05
CA GLY A 521 -12.37 10.77 -34.05
C GLY A 521 -12.09 12.17 -33.50
N LEU A 522 -11.74 12.30 -32.22
CA LEU A 522 -11.34 13.56 -31.59
C LEU A 522 -9.80 13.67 -31.49
N PRO A 523 -9.24 14.89 -31.55
CA PRO A 523 -7.82 15.13 -31.37
C PRO A 523 -7.27 14.51 -30.08
N ALA A 524 -6.04 14.00 -30.16
CA ALA A 524 -5.31 13.44 -29.05
C ALA A 524 -3.84 13.87 -29.10
N THR A 525 -3.28 14.14 -27.94
CA THR A 525 -1.88 14.51 -27.74
C THR A 525 -1.05 13.24 -27.56
N GLY A 526 0.00 13.09 -28.36
CA GLY A 526 0.95 12.00 -28.21
C GLY A 526 2.08 12.32 -27.24
N THR A 527 2.59 11.29 -26.56
CA THR A 527 3.79 11.37 -25.72
C THR A 527 4.47 10.00 -25.75
N GLY A 528 5.59 9.88 -26.46
CA GLY A 528 6.20 8.58 -26.75
C GLY A 528 5.25 7.70 -27.55
N ASP A 529 4.94 6.52 -27.01
CA ASP A 529 3.98 5.55 -27.55
C ASP A 529 2.56 5.70 -26.99
N LEU A 530 2.33 6.71 -26.14
CA LEU A 530 1.03 6.99 -25.52
C LEU A 530 0.28 8.05 -26.31
N LEU A 531 -0.99 7.80 -26.57
CA LEU A 531 -1.93 8.75 -27.16
C LEU A 531 -2.99 9.10 -26.11
N VAL A 532 -3.09 10.39 -25.77
CA VAL A 532 -3.95 10.92 -24.69
C VAL A 532 -5.01 11.84 -25.30
N GLY A 533 -6.29 11.56 -25.09
CA GLY A 533 -7.37 12.41 -25.58
C GLY A 533 -7.32 13.82 -24.97
N ASP A 534 -7.47 14.83 -25.81
CA ASP A 534 -7.25 16.23 -25.42
C ASP A 534 -8.27 16.74 -24.39
N ALA A 535 -7.82 17.67 -23.54
CA ALA A 535 -8.66 18.25 -22.49
C ALA A 535 -9.90 18.97 -23.04
N GLY A 536 -11.03 18.87 -22.33
CA GLY A 536 -12.29 19.53 -22.68
C GLY A 536 -13.14 18.81 -23.74
N GLY A 537 -12.62 17.73 -24.34
CA GLY A 537 -13.37 16.84 -25.24
C GLY A 537 -14.02 15.64 -24.55
N ALA A 538 -14.85 14.89 -25.29
CA ALA A 538 -15.49 13.67 -24.79
C ALA A 538 -14.52 12.50 -24.52
N THR A 539 -13.28 12.61 -25.03
CA THR A 539 -12.19 11.65 -24.83
C THR A 539 -11.12 12.17 -23.88
N ALA A 540 -11.37 13.30 -23.20
CA ALA A 540 -10.39 13.93 -22.32
C ALA A 540 -9.85 12.96 -21.26
N GLY A 541 -8.53 12.75 -21.28
CA GLY A 541 -7.84 11.87 -20.35
C GLY A 541 -7.94 10.37 -20.67
N LEU A 542 -8.58 9.96 -21.77
CA LEU A 542 -8.48 8.60 -22.28
C LEU A 542 -7.07 8.37 -22.82
N THR A 543 -6.34 7.44 -22.24
CA THR A 543 -4.96 7.12 -22.65
C THR A 543 -4.88 5.71 -23.20
N VAL A 544 -4.35 5.60 -24.41
CA VAL A 544 -4.04 4.33 -25.06
C VAL A 544 -2.55 4.27 -25.37
N ARG A 545 -1.97 3.08 -25.33
CA ARG A 545 -0.63 2.81 -25.82
C ARG A 545 -0.71 2.07 -27.15
N TYR A 546 0.12 2.46 -28.10
CA TYR A 546 0.25 1.80 -29.39
C TYR A 546 1.69 1.36 -29.65
N THR A 547 1.90 0.07 -29.89
CA THR A 547 3.22 -0.54 -30.14
C THR A 547 3.43 -1.01 -31.57
N GLY A 548 2.45 -0.75 -32.45
CA GLY A 548 2.55 -1.13 -33.85
C GLY A 548 3.41 -0.19 -34.68
N THR A 549 3.54 -0.53 -35.97
CA THR A 549 4.52 0.10 -36.88
C THR A 549 3.87 0.81 -38.07
N THR A 550 2.54 0.81 -38.16
CA THR A 550 1.79 1.37 -39.29
C THR A 550 0.88 2.50 -38.86
N ALA A 551 0.74 3.51 -39.71
CA ALA A 551 -0.26 4.56 -39.57
C ALA A 551 -1.61 4.14 -40.19
N GLY A 552 -2.68 4.80 -39.78
CA GLY A 552 -4.06 4.60 -40.21
C GLY A 552 -4.97 4.09 -39.09
N PRO A 553 -6.17 3.59 -39.43
CA PRO A 553 -7.07 2.95 -38.48
C PRO A 553 -6.46 1.66 -37.93
N VAL A 554 -6.12 1.66 -36.64
CA VAL A 554 -5.38 0.55 -35.98
C VAL A 554 -6.30 -0.33 -35.12
N GLY A 555 -7.53 0.10 -34.87
CA GLY A 555 -8.53 -0.67 -34.15
C GLY A 555 -9.52 0.18 -33.36
N THR A 556 -10.31 -0.47 -32.52
CA THR A 556 -11.21 0.15 -31.55
C THR A 556 -10.77 -0.20 -30.14
N LEU A 557 -11.02 0.72 -29.21
CA LEU A 557 -10.96 0.49 -27.78
C LEU A 557 -12.39 0.44 -27.23
N ASP A 558 -12.82 -0.71 -26.76
CA ASP A 558 -14.07 -0.87 -26.02
C ASP A 558 -13.80 -0.66 -24.53
N LEU A 559 -14.23 0.50 -24.02
CA LEU A 559 -14.08 0.88 -22.62
C LEU A 559 -15.35 0.55 -21.85
N THR A 560 -15.18 -0.17 -20.74
CA THR A 560 -16.22 -0.41 -19.75
C THR A 560 -15.88 0.37 -18.48
N VAL A 561 -16.80 1.22 -18.04
CA VAL A 561 -16.70 1.95 -16.76
C VAL A 561 -17.65 1.28 -15.78
N GLY A 562 -17.13 0.30 -15.04
CA GLY A 562 -17.90 -0.45 -14.06
C GLY A 562 -18.35 0.38 -12.87
N THR A 563 -19.22 -0.23 -12.06
CA THR A 563 -19.85 0.38 -10.88
C THR A 563 -18.81 0.89 -9.86
N GLY A 564 -17.72 0.15 -9.67
CA GLY A 564 -16.62 0.57 -8.79
C GLY A 564 -15.98 1.87 -9.30
N ALA A 565 -15.67 1.93 -10.59
CA ALA A 565 -15.14 3.13 -11.25
C ALA A 565 -16.11 4.33 -11.15
N ALA A 566 -17.40 4.11 -11.41
CA ALA A 566 -18.40 5.17 -11.37
C ALA A 566 -18.56 5.79 -9.97
N VAL A 567 -18.63 4.95 -8.93
CA VAL A 567 -18.69 5.40 -7.53
C VAL A 567 -17.40 6.11 -7.14
N GLU A 568 -16.26 5.58 -7.53
CA GLU A 568 -14.95 6.16 -7.23
C GLU A 568 -14.80 7.57 -7.83
N ARG A 569 -15.12 7.75 -9.12
CA ARG A 569 -15.12 9.06 -9.80
C ARG A 569 -16.11 10.07 -9.23
N LEU A 570 -17.26 9.60 -8.73
CA LEU A 570 -18.19 10.46 -7.99
C LEU A 570 -17.53 10.98 -6.71
N LEU A 571 -16.84 10.12 -5.97
CA LEU A 571 -16.20 10.45 -4.69
C LEU A 571 -14.94 11.30 -4.85
N GLU A 572 -14.19 11.16 -5.94
CA GLU A 572 -13.04 12.02 -6.28
C GLU A 572 -13.42 13.50 -6.26
N ARG A 573 -14.56 13.87 -6.86
CA ARG A 573 -15.07 15.26 -6.84
C ARG A 573 -15.30 15.83 -5.44
N TYR A 574 -15.56 14.95 -4.46
CA TYR A 574 -15.74 15.35 -3.06
C TYR A 574 -14.42 15.40 -2.29
N LEU A 575 -13.52 14.44 -2.53
CA LEU A 575 -12.37 14.14 -1.68
C LEU A 575 -11.02 14.66 -2.17
N ASP A 576 -10.89 14.93 -3.46
CA ASP A 576 -9.64 15.40 -4.03
C ASP A 576 -9.24 16.76 -3.45
N THR A 577 -7.96 17.10 -3.58
CA THR A 577 -7.45 18.38 -3.09
C THR A 577 -8.18 19.53 -3.77
N GLY A 578 -8.81 20.39 -2.97
CA GLY A 578 -9.67 21.46 -3.49
C GLY A 578 -11.07 20.99 -3.92
N GLY A 579 -11.41 19.73 -3.66
CA GLY A 579 -12.75 19.18 -3.85
C GLY A 579 -13.80 19.78 -2.91
N LEU A 580 -15.03 19.30 -3.02
CA LEU A 580 -16.17 19.89 -2.32
C LEU A 580 -16.05 19.86 -0.79
N VAL A 581 -15.51 18.78 -0.22
CA VAL A 581 -15.33 18.64 1.23
C VAL A 581 -14.24 19.58 1.74
N ASP A 582 -13.10 19.64 1.03
CA ASP A 582 -11.99 20.55 1.35
C ASP A 582 -12.45 22.01 1.32
N THR A 583 -13.17 22.40 0.27
CA THR A 583 -13.71 23.77 0.11
C THR A 583 -14.66 24.13 1.24
N ARG A 584 -15.52 23.18 1.65
CA ARG A 584 -16.44 23.38 2.77
C ARG A 584 -15.72 23.47 4.11
N ALA A 585 -14.69 22.67 4.33
CA ALA A 585 -13.88 22.70 5.54
C ALA A 585 -13.16 24.03 5.68
N GLN A 586 -12.51 24.50 4.61
CA GLN A 586 -11.86 25.81 4.57
C GLN A 586 -12.84 26.95 4.87
N ALA A 587 -14.03 26.93 4.23
CA ALA A 587 -15.04 27.95 4.49
C ALA A 587 -15.53 27.98 5.96
N LEU A 588 -15.54 26.85 6.66
CA LEU A 588 -15.85 26.78 8.10
C LEU A 588 -14.70 27.31 8.95
N THR A 589 -13.46 26.94 8.62
CA THR A 589 -12.25 27.46 9.28
C THR A 589 -12.20 28.98 9.19
N ASP A 590 -12.40 29.56 7.99
CA ASP A 590 -12.42 31.00 7.81
C ASP A 590 -13.53 31.70 8.61
N ARG A 591 -14.68 31.04 8.80
CA ARG A 591 -15.78 31.57 9.64
C ARG A 591 -15.41 31.54 11.11
N THR A 592 -14.79 30.47 11.57
CA THR A 592 -14.26 30.32 12.93
C THR A 592 -13.23 31.42 13.22
N ASP A 593 -12.27 31.63 12.33
CA ASP A 593 -11.21 32.63 12.51
C ASP A 593 -11.77 34.06 12.55
N ARG A 594 -12.74 34.37 11.68
CA ARG A 594 -13.45 35.66 11.71
C ARG A 594 -14.27 35.84 12.99
N ALA A 595 -14.92 34.80 13.49
CA ALA A 595 -15.70 34.88 14.72
C ALA A 595 -14.80 35.10 15.95
N ASN A 596 -13.69 34.34 16.06
CA ASN A 596 -12.66 34.52 17.09
C ASN A 596 -12.11 35.95 17.08
N SER A 597 -11.68 36.43 15.91
CA SER A 597 -11.15 37.80 15.77
C SER A 597 -12.15 38.88 16.22
N ARG A 598 -13.45 38.68 16.01
CA ARG A 598 -14.51 39.60 16.45
C ARG A 598 -14.76 39.53 17.95
N ILE A 599 -14.70 38.33 18.54
CA ILE A 599 -14.79 38.15 19.99
C ILE A 599 -13.62 38.87 20.66
N ASP A 600 -12.40 38.66 20.17
CA ASP A 600 -11.20 39.31 20.70
C ASP A 600 -11.27 40.84 20.60
N ASP A 601 -11.83 41.39 19.52
CA ASP A 601 -12.07 42.84 19.42
C ASP A 601 -13.10 43.35 20.43
N ILE A 602 -14.22 42.63 20.59
CA ILE A 602 -15.27 42.98 21.57
C ILE A 602 -14.68 42.94 22.98
N ASP A 603 -13.97 41.88 23.34
CA ASP A 603 -13.41 41.69 24.68
C ASP A 603 -12.36 42.76 25.01
N ARG A 604 -11.48 43.11 24.06
CA ARG A 604 -10.53 44.24 24.23
C ARG A 604 -11.23 45.58 24.47
N ARG A 605 -12.31 45.85 23.72
CA ARG A 605 -13.09 47.09 23.88
C ARG A 605 -13.83 47.13 25.22
N LEU A 606 -14.38 46.01 25.66
CA LEU A 606 -15.06 45.89 26.96
C LEU A 606 -14.09 46.03 28.12
N GLU A 607 -12.86 45.53 28.01
CA GLU A 607 -11.83 45.70 29.03
C GLU A 607 -11.45 47.18 29.21
N GLN A 608 -11.23 47.91 28.11
CA GLN A 608 -10.99 49.36 28.14
C GLN A 608 -12.17 50.11 28.76
N ARG A 609 -13.40 49.70 28.41
CA ARG A 609 -14.61 50.31 28.96
C ARG A 609 -14.76 50.04 30.46
N ARG A 610 -14.48 48.82 30.91
CA ARG A 610 -14.46 48.45 32.34
C ARG A 610 -13.47 49.31 33.11
N ALA A 611 -12.25 49.46 32.60
CA ALA A 611 -11.23 50.32 33.22
C ALA A 611 -11.70 51.78 33.32
N ASN A 612 -12.33 52.32 32.28
CA ASN A 612 -12.86 53.69 32.29
C ASN A 612 -14.03 53.88 33.25
N LEU A 613 -14.96 52.92 33.32
CA LEU A 613 -16.07 52.95 34.26
C LEU A 613 -15.55 52.90 35.70
N LEU A 614 -14.63 51.99 36.01
CA LEU A 614 -14.01 51.89 37.34
C LEU A 614 -13.31 53.20 37.74
N ARG A 615 -12.53 53.82 36.83
CA ARG A 615 -11.92 55.15 37.10
C ARG A 615 -12.95 56.22 37.41
N ARG A 616 -14.07 56.26 36.68
CA ARG A 616 -15.16 57.22 36.92
C ARG A 616 -15.84 56.97 38.26
N PHE A 617 -16.15 55.73 38.60
CA PHE A 617 -16.76 55.38 39.89
C PHE A 617 -15.83 55.69 41.07
N LEU A 618 -14.53 55.39 40.97
CA LEU A 618 -13.53 55.77 41.98
C LEU A 618 -13.38 57.29 42.14
N ALA A 619 -13.40 58.04 41.03
CA ALA A 619 -13.34 59.50 41.08
C ALA A 619 -14.60 60.10 41.75
N MET A 620 -15.78 59.53 41.48
CA MET A 620 -17.04 59.90 42.14
C MET A 620 -17.01 59.55 43.64
N GLU A 621 -16.53 58.37 44.01
CA GLU A 621 -16.35 57.95 45.41
C GLU A 621 -15.44 58.93 46.16
N THR A 622 -14.31 59.30 45.56
CA THR A 622 -13.37 60.28 46.12
C THR A 622 -14.01 61.67 46.25
N ALA A 623 -14.80 62.10 45.26
CA ALA A 623 -15.52 63.38 45.30
C ALA A 623 -16.60 63.40 46.39
N ILE A 624 -17.36 62.30 46.55
CA ILE A 624 -18.35 62.14 47.60
C ILE A 624 -17.69 62.10 48.98
N ALA A 625 -16.57 61.38 49.14
CA ALA A 625 -15.81 61.35 50.39
C ALA A 625 -15.31 62.76 50.77
N ARG A 626 -14.80 63.54 49.81
CA ARG A 626 -14.42 64.95 50.01
C ARG A 626 -15.61 65.83 50.39
N LEU A 627 -16.78 65.64 49.77
CA LEU A 627 -18.01 66.35 50.11
C LEU A 627 -18.51 65.99 51.51
N GLN A 628 -18.45 64.71 51.89
CA GLN A 628 -18.79 64.24 53.24
C GLN A 628 -17.83 64.83 54.28
N GLN A 629 -16.53 64.86 54.01
CA GLN A 629 -15.52 65.49 54.86
C GLN A 629 -15.68 67.02 54.96
N SER A 630 -16.07 67.68 53.86
CA SER A 630 -16.44 69.10 53.85
C SER A 630 -17.73 69.38 54.63
N SER A 631 -18.70 68.47 54.58
CA SER A 631 -19.95 68.62 55.33
C SER A 631 -19.73 68.39 56.83
N SER A 632 -18.86 67.45 57.22
CA SER A 632 -18.53 67.21 58.63
C SER A 632 -17.67 68.32 59.21
N SER A 633 -16.73 68.91 58.43
CA SER A 633 -15.98 70.09 58.86
C SER A 633 -16.85 71.34 58.96
N PHE A 634 -17.81 71.52 58.04
CA PHE A 634 -18.80 72.59 58.10
C PHE A 634 -19.74 72.43 59.32
N LEU A 635 -20.26 71.22 59.57
CA LEU A 635 -21.07 70.93 60.74
C LEU A 635 -20.29 71.05 62.06
N SER A 636 -18.99 70.71 62.06
CA SER A 636 -18.09 70.95 63.20
C SER A 636 -17.83 72.43 63.44
N SER A 637 -17.77 73.25 62.37
CA SER A 637 -17.67 74.73 62.49
C SER A 637 -18.96 75.42 62.97
N LEU A 638 -20.10 74.71 62.90
CA LEU A 638 -21.39 75.13 63.44
C LEU A 638 -21.63 74.62 64.87
N ALA A 639 -20.76 73.75 65.39
CA ALA A 639 -20.77 73.38 66.79
C ALA A 639 -20.18 74.53 67.63
N PRO A 640 -20.86 75.00 68.69
CA PRO A 640 -20.42 76.18 69.44
C PRO A 640 -19.09 75.90 70.15
N GLN A 641 -18.10 76.78 69.96
CA GLN A 641 -16.95 76.94 70.84
C GLN A 641 -17.47 77.33 72.23
N THR A 642 -17.62 76.39 73.15
CA THR A 642 -17.84 76.70 74.57
C THR A 642 -16.53 77.20 75.17
N GLY A 643 -16.25 78.49 74.97
CA GLY A 643 -15.48 79.27 75.94
C GLY A 643 -16.42 79.78 77.03
N SER A 644 -16.28 79.26 78.25
CA SER A 644 -16.58 80.00 79.48
C SER A 644 -15.88 79.35 80.68
N THR A 645 -14.83 80.02 81.15
CA THR A 645 -14.50 80.28 82.56
C THR A 645 -14.45 79.11 83.56
N GLY A 646 -13.21 78.77 83.93
CA GLY A 646 -12.75 78.65 85.32
C GLY A 646 -11.41 79.36 85.42
#